data_AF-A0A343J2B7-F1
#
_entry.id   AF-A0A343J2B7-F1
#
_cell.length_a   1.000
_cell.length_b   1.000
_cell.length_c   1.000
_cell.angle_alpha   90.00
_cell.angle_beta   90.00
_cell.angle_gamma   90.00
#
_symmetry.space_group_name_H-M   'P 1'
#
loop_
_entity.id
_entity.type
_entity.pdbx_description
1 polymer ?
#
loop_
_entity_poly.entity_id
_entity_poly.type
_entity_poly.pdbx_seq_one_letter_code
_entity_poly.pdbx_strand_id
1 'polypeptide(L)'
;MASITHSPAAFVGASASDLLRSSSNGVSGVPLRTLGRGQFGARRRDFAVVAKIRKVKKHEHPWPDNADPNVKGGVLSHLSHFKPLKEKPKPVTLEFERPLLDLEKKIIDVRKMANETGLDFSDQIISLENKYQQALKDLYTHLTPIQRVNIARHPNRPTFLDHVFSITEKFVELHGDRAGYDDPAIVTGIGTIDGRRYMFMGHQKGRNTKENIQRNFGMPTPHGYRKALRMMYYADHHGLPIVTFIDTPGAYADIKSEELGQGEAIAHNLRTMFGLKVPIVSIVIGEGGSGGALAIGCANKLLMLENAVFYVASPEACAAILWKSAKAAPKAAERLKITATELCRLQIADGIIPEPLGGAHADPSWSSKQIKKAINESMDELMKMDTQDLLKHRMLKFRKIGGFQEGLPVDPKKKVNMKKKDEPIRKTSDQNIEDEVKKLMQRRLDAKEPSVTPPRLGLAEMMEKLRREVDREFSEVVKTIGLKDRLVMLREEFSKVNSQDQLVHPALKDKIEKLRDELNQGLSAAPNYERLKHKLDMLKELSKTKSLAEKNNKAAALKQEINRKFTEVTNRSDIKEKFRALKAEIEISGASTVMDLDYGLREKVMKVKRDIELELVDAFKALDLDVEVVKSKAKELSEQETSFSDVKVKIGELNEEIKEGIENVIKSSDLKDKIELLKLEVAKAGKTPGPVSKNRIAALEQQIKQSLAGALDSSNLKEKHEKLKAEISKTIESSGGLDGSLNGQYLREDGSSTYAEPRVEIGANSTFA
;
A
#
# COMPACT_ATOMS: atom_id res chain seq x y z
N MET A 1 27.20 73.46 -29.47
CA MET A 1 26.61 74.81 -29.28
C MET A 1 25.70 74.78 -28.04
N ALA A 2 25.29 75.95 -27.56
CA ALA A 2 24.47 76.24 -26.36
C ALA A 2 23.54 75.11 -25.84
N SER A 3 23.43 74.74 -24.56
CA SER A 3 23.56 75.41 -23.23
C SER A 3 22.26 75.96 -22.62
N ILE A 4 22.05 75.64 -21.32
CA ILE A 4 21.14 76.30 -20.33
C ILE A 4 19.64 75.99 -20.60
N THR A 5 18.73 75.71 -19.64
CA THR A 5 18.59 75.81 -18.15
C THR A 5 17.82 74.55 -17.64
N HIS A 6 17.66 74.13 -16.36
CA HIS A 6 18.15 74.55 -15.03
C HIS A 6 18.10 73.36 -14.00
N SER A 7 17.94 73.64 -12.70
CA SER A 7 17.67 72.77 -11.52
C SER A 7 17.12 73.68 -10.38
N PRO A 8 16.90 73.31 -9.09
CA PRO A 8 17.03 72.04 -8.33
C PRO A 8 15.70 71.64 -7.60
N ALA A 9 15.54 70.66 -6.70
CA ALA A 9 16.42 70.07 -5.68
C ALA A 9 15.96 68.64 -5.28
N ALA A 10 16.86 67.67 -5.06
CA ALA A 10 17.34 67.20 -3.74
C ALA A 10 16.60 65.96 -3.17
N PHE A 11 17.24 64.91 -2.63
CA PHE A 11 18.66 64.56 -2.47
C PHE A 11 18.81 63.03 -2.22
N VAL A 12 19.78 62.35 -2.87
CA VAL A 12 20.56 61.14 -2.43
C VAL A 12 19.83 59.83 -2.01
N GLY A 13 20.23 58.62 -2.42
CA GLY A 13 21.36 58.19 -3.28
C GLY A 13 21.52 56.65 -3.42
N ALA A 14 22.43 56.23 -4.32
CA ALA A 14 22.81 54.88 -4.82
C ALA A 14 22.83 53.68 -3.83
N SER A 15 22.66 52.39 -4.20
CA SER A 15 22.92 51.58 -5.43
C SER A 15 24.34 50.97 -5.55
N ALA A 16 24.42 49.76 -6.16
CA ALA A 16 25.59 48.92 -6.50
C ALA A 16 26.39 48.34 -5.29
N SER A 17 26.53 47.03 -5.03
CA SER A 17 26.88 45.81 -5.80
C SER A 17 28.39 45.46 -5.78
N ASP A 18 28.69 44.19 -5.47
CA ASP A 18 29.99 43.48 -5.47
C ASP A 18 31.10 43.93 -4.51
N LEU A 19 31.57 43.01 -3.65
CA LEU A 19 32.97 42.53 -3.52
C LEU A 19 33.22 41.65 -2.26
N LEU A 20 34.24 40.76 -2.35
CA LEU A 20 34.83 39.89 -1.30
C LEU A 20 33.91 38.78 -0.74
N ARG A 21 34.20 37.47 -0.74
CA ARG A 21 35.43 36.63 -0.80
C ARG A 21 36.32 36.66 0.45
N SER A 22 36.33 35.51 1.15
CA SER A 22 37.43 34.92 1.95
C SER A 22 37.53 35.16 3.48
N SER A 23 37.80 34.04 4.14
CA SER A 23 38.72 33.78 5.28
C SER A 23 38.32 33.89 6.77
N SER A 24 38.88 32.89 7.47
CA SER A 24 39.36 32.80 8.87
C SER A 24 38.40 32.54 10.04
N ASN A 25 38.67 31.39 10.66
CA ASN A 25 38.32 30.98 12.02
C ASN A 25 38.62 32.05 13.08
N GLY A 26 37.80 32.07 14.14
CA GLY A 26 38.10 32.72 15.42
C GLY A 26 37.32 32.03 16.55
N VAL A 27 38.02 31.44 17.51
CA VAL A 27 37.42 30.69 18.63
C VAL A 27 37.29 31.58 19.87
N SER A 28 36.10 31.60 20.47
CA SER A 28 35.96 31.85 21.91
C SER A 28 34.64 31.27 22.43
N GLY A 29 34.69 30.13 23.11
CA GLY A 29 33.53 29.58 23.82
C GLY A 29 33.33 30.24 25.18
N VAL A 30 32.07 30.47 25.56
CA VAL A 30 31.68 30.80 26.94
C VAL A 30 30.57 29.82 27.35
N PRO A 31 30.74 29.04 28.44
CA PRO A 31 29.75 28.03 28.84
C PRO A 31 28.49 28.66 29.44
N LEU A 32 27.33 28.16 29.03
CA LEU A 32 26.01 28.62 29.47
C LEU A 32 25.66 28.13 30.90
N ARG A 33 26.34 28.66 31.92
CA ARG A 33 25.95 28.44 33.33
C ARG A 33 26.31 29.58 34.31
N THR A 34 26.11 30.83 33.89
CA THR A 34 26.09 32.00 34.80
C THR A 34 25.04 33.01 34.36
N LEU A 35 23.85 32.94 34.96
CA LEU A 35 22.94 34.09 35.16
C LEU A 35 21.84 33.71 36.14
N GLY A 36 22.19 33.73 37.42
CA GLY A 36 21.21 33.79 38.50
C GLY A 36 20.48 35.14 38.50
N ARG A 37 19.29 35.15 39.11
CA ARG A 37 18.38 36.29 39.31
C ARG A 37 19.03 37.68 39.30
N GLY A 38 18.61 38.53 38.36
CA GLY A 38 18.85 39.97 38.38
C GLY A 38 17.81 40.71 37.55
N GLN A 39 16.88 41.40 38.20
CA GLN A 39 15.86 42.21 37.54
C GLN A 39 16.23 43.69 37.72
N PHE A 40 16.81 44.30 36.68
CA PHE A 40 16.99 45.75 36.58
C PHE A 40 16.63 46.19 35.17
N GLY A 41 15.89 47.29 35.06
CA GLY A 41 15.37 47.78 33.78
C GLY A 41 15.88 49.16 33.43
N ALA A 42 16.22 49.36 32.16
CA ALA A 42 16.15 50.65 31.49
C ALA A 42 15.85 50.41 30.00
N ARG A 43 14.87 51.13 29.44
CA ARG A 43 14.52 51.04 28.01
C ARG A 43 15.39 52.00 27.20
N ARG A 44 15.98 51.52 26.09
CA ARG A 44 15.92 52.18 24.78
C ARG A 44 16.06 51.13 23.67
N ARG A 45 15.66 51.50 22.45
CA ARG A 45 15.28 50.56 21.38
C ARG A 45 16.50 50.07 20.58
N ASP A 46 16.71 48.77 20.56
CA ASP A 46 17.33 48.04 19.46
C ASP A 46 16.61 46.69 19.26
N PHE A 47 16.53 46.21 18.02
CA PHE A 47 15.72 45.04 17.66
C PHE A 47 16.44 43.73 18.01
N ALA A 48 16.04 43.09 19.12
CA ALA A 48 16.51 41.75 19.48
C ALA A 48 15.72 40.65 18.73
N VAL A 49 16.35 40.00 17.75
CA VAL A 49 15.82 38.79 17.11
C VAL A 49 16.03 37.58 18.02
N VAL A 50 15.04 37.28 18.87
CA VAL A 50 15.10 36.14 19.80
C VAL A 50 14.71 34.83 19.08
N ALA A 51 15.72 34.11 18.58
CA ALA A 51 15.55 32.74 18.11
C ALA A 51 15.32 31.78 19.29
N LYS A 52 14.06 31.60 19.70
CA LYS A 52 13.70 30.50 20.62
C LYS A 52 13.94 29.17 19.92
N ILE A 53 14.98 28.45 20.31
CA ILE A 53 15.08 27.00 20.08
C ILE A 53 13.87 26.38 20.80
N ARG A 54 12.84 26.04 20.03
CA ARG A 54 11.76 25.18 20.53
C ARG A 54 12.41 23.87 20.95
N LYS A 55 12.13 23.40 22.17
CA LYS A 55 12.32 21.98 22.52
C LYS A 55 11.81 21.16 21.35
N VAL A 56 12.65 20.23 20.85
CA VAL A 56 12.33 19.37 19.70
C VAL A 56 10.89 18.90 19.86
N LYS A 57 10.00 19.42 19.01
CA LYS A 57 8.62 18.90 18.96
C LYS A 57 8.79 17.41 18.64
N LYS A 58 8.14 16.54 19.42
CA LYS A 58 7.94 15.15 18.99
C LYS A 58 7.44 15.24 17.55
N HIS A 59 8.17 14.60 16.63
CA HIS A 59 7.84 14.64 15.21
C HIS A 59 6.40 14.14 15.06
N GLU A 60 5.49 15.09 14.86
CA GLU A 60 4.10 14.80 14.62
C GLU A 60 4.08 14.12 13.25
N HIS A 61 3.69 12.84 13.25
CA HIS A 61 3.29 12.13 12.04
C HIS A 61 2.33 13.05 11.25
N PRO A 62 2.21 12.98 9.91
CA PRO A 62 1.36 13.89 9.11
C PRO A 62 -0.12 13.96 9.54
N TRP A 63 -0.53 13.09 10.48
CA TRP A 63 -1.80 13.08 11.17
C TRP A 63 -1.58 13.48 12.65
N PRO A 64 -2.27 14.50 13.19
CA PRO A 64 -2.16 14.86 14.61
C PRO A 64 -2.64 13.70 15.49
N ASP A 65 -2.03 13.53 16.67
CA ASP A 65 -2.33 12.42 17.60
C ASP A 65 -3.83 12.36 17.98
N ASN A 66 -4.54 13.50 17.94
CA ASN A 66 -6.00 13.61 18.09
C ASN A 66 -6.60 14.29 16.84
N ALA A 67 -6.71 13.56 15.72
CA ALA A 67 -7.45 14.03 14.55
C ALA A 67 -8.96 14.05 14.84
N ASP A 68 -9.56 15.24 14.93
CA ASP A 68 -11.01 15.41 15.09
C ASP A 68 -11.72 14.87 13.83
N PRO A 69 -12.60 13.85 13.94
CA PRO A 69 -13.30 13.29 12.79
C PRO A 69 -14.39 14.22 12.22
N ASN A 70 -14.78 15.27 12.94
CA ASN A 70 -15.95 16.13 12.67
C ASN A 70 -15.60 17.60 12.38
N VAL A 71 -14.37 17.90 11.92
CA VAL A 71 -13.95 19.28 11.61
C VAL A 71 -14.89 19.92 10.57
N LYS A 72 -15.60 20.97 10.96
CA LYS A 72 -16.41 21.81 10.05
C LYS A 72 -15.52 22.45 8.98
N GLY A 73 -15.41 21.77 7.85
CA GLY A 73 -14.73 22.28 6.65
C GLY A 73 -13.50 21.51 6.19
N GLY A 74 -13.09 20.43 6.86
CA GLY A 74 -11.91 19.64 6.48
C GLY A 74 -12.11 18.13 6.62
N VAL A 75 -11.95 17.41 5.50
CA VAL A 75 -11.98 15.94 5.36
C VAL A 75 -13.29 15.23 5.76
N LEU A 76 -13.95 14.59 4.78
CA LEU A 76 -15.00 13.59 5.03
C LEU A 76 -14.35 12.29 5.52
N SER A 77 -13.91 12.31 6.78
CA SER A 77 -13.15 11.24 7.46
C SER A 77 -13.85 9.85 7.44
N HIS A 78 -15.18 9.87 7.30
CA HIS A 78 -16.02 8.68 7.17
C HIS A 78 -16.02 8.07 5.75
N LEU A 79 -15.73 8.84 4.70
CA LEU A 79 -15.66 8.35 3.31
C LEU A 79 -14.23 8.02 2.87
N SER A 80 -13.19 8.60 3.50
CA SER A 80 -11.81 8.26 3.18
C SER A 80 -11.44 6.85 3.68
N HIS A 81 -11.02 5.99 2.76
CA HIS A 81 -10.37 4.72 3.08
C HIS A 81 -8.97 4.92 3.66
N PHE A 82 -8.33 6.06 3.38
CA PHE A 82 -7.02 6.43 3.91
C PHE A 82 -7.18 7.19 5.23
N LYS A 83 -7.11 6.44 6.33
CA LYS A 83 -7.23 6.95 7.70
C LYS A 83 -5.85 7.13 8.36
N PRO A 84 -5.73 7.93 9.44
CA PRO A 84 -4.53 7.91 10.29
C PRO A 84 -4.16 6.47 10.70
N LEU A 85 -2.86 6.18 10.79
CA LEU A 85 -2.41 4.88 11.29
C LEU A 85 -2.81 4.74 12.78
N LYS A 86 -3.37 3.58 13.15
CA LYS A 86 -3.70 3.26 14.55
C LYS A 86 -2.46 3.12 15.44
N GLU A 87 -1.34 2.72 14.84
CA GLU A 87 -0.05 2.52 15.50
C GLU A 87 0.99 3.43 14.85
N LYS A 88 1.95 3.93 15.64
CA LYS A 88 3.03 4.75 15.10
C LYS A 88 3.99 3.86 14.29
N PRO A 89 4.49 4.31 13.12
CA PRO A 89 5.43 3.53 12.33
C PRO A 89 6.64 3.12 13.16
N LYS A 90 7.10 1.87 13.00
CA LYS A 90 8.31 1.40 13.69
C LYS A 90 9.50 2.23 13.20
N PRO A 91 10.43 2.63 14.10
CA PRO A 91 11.68 3.24 13.66
C PRO A 91 12.44 2.23 12.80
N VAL A 92 12.88 2.69 11.63
CA VAL A 92 13.72 1.95 10.71
C VAL A 92 15.04 2.70 10.64
N THR A 93 16.16 1.97 10.64
CA THR A 93 17.49 2.55 10.50
C THR A 93 18.12 2.04 9.22
N LEU A 94 18.65 2.95 8.41
CA LEU A 94 19.37 2.62 7.19
C LEU A 94 20.80 2.14 7.52
N GLU A 95 21.37 1.26 6.69
CA GLU A 95 22.65 0.63 6.99
C GLU A 95 23.81 1.62 7.21
N PHE A 96 23.79 2.75 6.48
CA PHE A 96 24.80 3.80 6.60
C PHE A 96 24.64 4.68 7.85
N GLU A 97 23.53 4.57 8.59
CA GLU A 97 23.29 5.29 9.84
C GLU A 97 23.73 4.51 11.08
N ARG A 98 24.18 3.24 10.94
CA ARG A 98 24.69 2.43 12.07
C ARG A 98 25.73 3.18 12.94
N PRO A 99 26.70 3.95 12.40
CA PRO A 99 27.64 4.72 13.21
C PRO A 99 26.97 5.78 14.11
N LEU A 100 25.80 6.31 13.70
CA LEU A 100 25.02 7.25 14.52
C LEU A 100 24.30 6.52 15.65
N LEU A 101 23.74 5.32 15.40
CA LEU A 101 23.14 4.50 16.47
C LEU A 101 24.16 4.15 17.55
N ASP A 102 25.41 3.88 17.20
CA ASP A 102 26.43 3.53 18.18
C ASP A 102 26.90 4.75 19.01
N LEU A 103 26.74 5.97 18.48
CA LEU A 103 26.85 7.20 19.26
C LEU A 103 25.62 7.45 20.14
N GLU A 104 24.41 7.21 19.63
CA GLU A 104 23.16 7.35 20.38
C GLU A 104 23.09 6.37 21.57
N LYS A 105 23.46 5.10 21.37
CA LYS A 105 23.59 4.11 22.45
C LYS A 105 24.57 4.60 23.52
N LYS A 106 25.75 5.10 23.14
CA LYS A 106 26.72 5.67 24.11
C LYS A 106 26.13 6.85 24.90
N ILE A 107 25.35 7.72 24.26
CA ILE A 107 24.65 8.81 24.96
C ILE A 107 23.62 8.24 25.96
N ILE A 108 22.86 7.20 25.57
CA ILE A 108 21.88 6.53 26.44
C ILE A 108 22.57 5.84 27.62
N ASP A 109 23.67 5.11 27.37
CA ASP A 109 24.43 4.37 28.38
C ASP A 109 25.09 5.32 29.38
N VAL A 110 25.69 6.44 28.93
CA VAL A 110 26.25 7.47 29.83
C VAL A 110 25.15 8.17 30.62
N ARG A 111 23.99 8.47 30.02
CA ARG A 111 22.82 9.00 30.75
C ARG A 111 22.30 8.01 31.80
N LYS A 112 22.28 6.72 31.48
CA LYS A 112 21.88 5.66 32.42
C LYS A 112 22.87 5.55 33.58
N MET A 113 24.17 5.52 33.28
CA MET A 113 25.24 5.52 34.29
C MET A 113 25.19 6.75 35.20
N ALA A 114 24.90 7.94 34.66
CA ALA A 114 24.70 9.16 35.45
C ALA A 114 23.54 9.01 36.46
N ASN A 115 22.41 8.44 36.02
CA ASN A 115 21.25 8.21 36.88
C ASN A 115 21.51 7.11 37.94
N GLU A 116 22.29 6.08 37.61
CA GLU A 116 22.59 4.96 38.51
C GLU A 116 23.68 5.29 39.55
N THR A 117 24.68 6.09 39.18
CA THR A 117 25.83 6.44 40.05
C THR A 117 25.66 7.78 40.78
N GLY A 118 24.73 8.64 40.33
CA GLY A 118 24.56 9.99 40.87
C GLY A 118 25.70 10.97 40.52
N LEU A 119 26.64 10.57 39.67
CA LEU A 119 27.77 11.40 39.23
C LEU A 119 27.37 12.32 38.07
N ASP A 120 27.89 13.54 38.05
CA ASP A 120 27.60 14.51 36.99
C ASP A 120 28.44 14.21 35.72
N PHE A 121 27.78 13.66 34.71
CA PHE A 121 28.34 13.46 33.37
C PHE A 121 27.84 14.49 32.34
N SER A 122 27.24 15.61 32.76
CA SER A 122 26.60 16.60 31.87
C SER A 122 27.51 17.04 30.72
N ASP A 123 28.77 17.38 31.00
CA ASP A 123 29.72 17.84 29.98
C ASP A 123 30.08 16.74 28.96
N GLN A 124 30.15 15.48 29.41
CA GLN A 124 30.40 14.33 28.52
C GLN A 124 29.18 14.05 27.64
N ILE A 125 27.97 14.14 28.21
CA ILE A 125 26.70 14.01 27.48
C ILE A 125 26.60 15.11 26.42
N ILE A 126 26.84 16.37 26.77
CA ILE A 126 26.85 17.50 25.83
C ILE A 126 27.93 17.32 24.73
N SER A 127 29.13 16.83 25.10
CA SER A 127 30.20 16.53 24.12
C SER A 127 29.78 15.43 23.13
N LEU A 128 29.15 14.37 23.61
CA LEU A 128 28.65 13.27 22.76
C LEU A 128 27.45 13.71 21.91
N GLU A 129 26.52 14.50 22.44
CA GLU A 129 25.40 15.08 21.70
C GLU A 129 25.88 15.99 20.57
N ASN A 130 26.85 16.88 20.84
CA ASN A 130 27.45 17.74 19.81
C ASN A 130 28.16 16.91 18.73
N LYS A 131 28.90 15.85 19.11
CA LYS A 131 29.52 14.91 18.16
C LYS A 131 28.48 14.18 17.31
N TYR A 132 27.37 13.74 17.92
CA TYR A 132 26.26 13.11 17.21
C TYR A 132 25.61 14.07 16.20
N GLN A 133 25.30 15.31 16.60
CA GLN A 133 24.70 16.31 15.71
C GLN A 133 25.63 16.68 14.56
N GLN A 134 26.94 16.81 14.82
CA GLN A 134 27.93 17.06 13.77
C GLN A 134 28.04 15.86 12.81
N ALA A 135 28.16 14.63 13.33
CA ALA A 135 28.21 13.42 12.51
C ALA A 135 26.94 13.20 11.67
N LEU A 136 25.75 13.49 12.24
CA LEU A 136 24.47 13.44 11.54
C LEU A 136 24.46 14.43 10.37
N LYS A 137 24.91 15.68 10.61
CA LYS A 137 25.01 16.71 9.57
C LYS A 137 26.02 16.34 8.48
N ASP A 138 27.19 15.83 8.85
CA ASP A 138 28.24 15.47 7.90
C ASP A 138 27.84 14.26 7.05
N LEU A 139 27.16 13.27 7.63
CA LEU A 139 26.60 12.12 6.91
C LEU A 139 25.55 12.53 5.88
N TYR A 140 24.58 13.35 6.30
CA TYR A 140 23.46 13.76 5.44
C TYR A 140 23.85 14.79 4.37
N THR A 141 24.91 15.58 4.58
CA THR A 141 25.45 16.49 3.55
C THR A 141 26.24 15.74 2.46
N HIS A 142 26.89 14.63 2.79
CA HIS A 142 27.77 13.87 1.86
C HIS A 142 27.16 12.53 1.38
N LEU A 143 25.83 12.45 1.29
CA LEU A 143 25.12 11.25 0.82
C LEU A 143 25.48 10.88 -0.62
N THR A 144 25.99 9.66 -0.80
CA THR A 144 26.18 9.03 -2.11
C THR A 144 24.84 8.76 -2.82
N PRO A 145 24.82 8.61 -4.15
CA PRO A 145 23.59 8.34 -4.90
C PRO A 145 22.79 7.13 -4.40
N ILE A 146 23.46 6.04 -4.00
CA ILE A 146 22.77 4.84 -3.48
C ILE A 146 22.20 5.06 -2.07
N GLN A 147 22.83 5.89 -1.23
CA GLN A 147 22.25 6.27 0.07
C GLN A 147 21.00 7.13 -0.13
N ARG A 148 20.99 8.04 -1.12
CA ARG A 148 19.77 8.79 -1.50
C ARG A 148 18.67 7.86 -2.03
N VAL A 149 18.99 6.84 -2.86
CA VAL A 149 18.02 5.78 -3.25
C VAL A 149 17.42 5.09 -2.01
N ASN A 150 18.23 4.76 -1.00
CA ASN A 150 17.75 4.13 0.22
C ASN A 150 16.83 5.06 1.04
N ILE A 151 17.08 6.37 1.05
CA ILE A 151 16.21 7.38 1.69
C ILE A 151 14.92 7.60 0.87
N ALA A 152 14.97 7.53 -0.47
CA ALA A 152 13.80 7.55 -1.35
C ALA A 152 12.91 6.31 -1.18
N ARG A 153 13.51 5.15 -0.87
CA ARG A 153 12.85 3.87 -0.58
C ARG A 153 12.52 3.67 0.91
N HIS A 154 12.73 4.67 1.76
CA HIS A 154 12.55 4.51 3.20
C HIS A 154 11.10 4.11 3.56
N PRO A 155 10.85 3.06 4.37
CA PRO A 155 9.49 2.55 4.61
C PRO A 155 8.52 3.57 5.21
N ASN A 156 9.03 4.52 5.99
CA ASN A 156 8.24 5.59 6.60
C ASN A 156 8.27 6.90 5.78
N ARG A 157 8.72 6.87 4.51
CA ARG A 157 8.70 8.04 3.64
C ARG A 157 7.25 8.48 3.41
N PRO A 158 6.90 9.77 3.58
CA PRO A 158 5.52 10.23 3.45
C PRO A 158 4.99 9.95 2.04
N THR A 159 3.77 9.41 1.95
CA THR A 159 3.15 9.07 0.67
C THR A 159 2.40 10.25 0.06
N PHE A 160 1.93 10.12 -1.18
CA PHE A 160 1.12 11.13 -1.86
C PHE A 160 -0.03 11.67 -0.99
N LEU A 161 -0.85 10.79 -0.42
CA LEU A 161 -1.98 11.21 0.42
C LEU A 161 -1.54 11.85 1.73
N ASP A 162 -0.43 11.41 2.34
CA ASP A 162 0.10 12.08 3.55
C ASP A 162 0.50 13.54 3.27
N HIS A 163 1.06 13.82 2.08
CA HIS A 163 1.33 15.18 1.64
C HIS A 163 0.05 15.95 1.29
N VAL A 164 -0.84 15.38 0.47
CA VAL A 164 -2.08 16.06 0.04
C VAL A 164 -2.97 16.45 1.22
N PHE A 165 -3.19 15.55 2.18
CA PHE A 165 -3.95 15.86 3.39
C PHE A 165 -3.23 16.87 4.32
N SER A 166 -1.90 16.95 4.27
CA SER A 166 -1.15 17.96 5.04
C SER A 166 -1.10 19.35 4.40
N ILE A 167 -1.32 19.48 3.08
CA ILE A 167 -1.20 20.77 2.36
C ILE A 167 -2.54 21.38 1.94
N THR A 168 -3.60 20.58 1.83
CA THR A 168 -4.90 21.03 1.36
C THR A 168 -5.88 21.32 2.50
N GLU A 169 -6.75 22.32 2.33
CA GLU A 169 -7.83 22.58 3.29
C GLU A 169 -9.01 21.60 3.12
N LYS A 170 -9.26 21.22 1.87
CA LYS A 170 -10.26 20.22 1.46
C LYS A 170 -9.66 19.39 0.33
N PHE A 171 -9.85 18.07 0.40
CA PHE A 171 -9.53 17.14 -0.67
C PHE A 171 -10.71 16.18 -0.89
N VAL A 172 -11.04 15.92 -2.16
CA VAL A 172 -12.08 14.97 -2.59
C VAL A 172 -11.43 14.01 -3.58
N GLU A 173 -11.27 12.75 -3.15
CA GLU A 173 -10.74 11.66 -3.99
C GLU A 173 -11.74 11.32 -5.11
N LEU A 174 -11.23 11.05 -6.31
CA LEU A 174 -11.99 10.72 -7.51
C LEU A 174 -11.49 9.38 -8.05
N HIS A 175 -12.44 8.46 -8.29
CA HIS A 175 -12.16 7.05 -8.55
C HIS A 175 -12.55 6.60 -9.96
N GLY A 176 -11.88 5.54 -10.43
CA GLY A 176 -12.18 4.75 -11.63
C GLY A 176 -11.57 5.30 -12.93
N ASP A 177 -11.37 4.42 -13.91
CA ASP A 177 -11.01 4.78 -15.27
C ASP A 177 -12.21 4.90 -16.23
N ARG A 178 -13.40 4.43 -15.80
CA ARG A 178 -14.64 4.23 -16.59
C ARG A 178 -14.61 3.03 -17.57
N ALA A 179 -13.61 2.16 -17.47
CA ALA A 179 -13.51 0.87 -18.17
C ALA A 179 -13.56 -0.34 -17.20
N GLY A 180 -14.04 -0.13 -15.97
CA GLY A 180 -14.36 -1.20 -15.01
C GLY A 180 -13.37 -1.41 -13.86
N TYR A 181 -12.32 -0.59 -13.74
CA TYR A 181 -11.37 -0.72 -12.63
C TYR A 181 -10.95 0.62 -12.03
N ASP A 182 -10.76 0.64 -10.71
CA ASP A 182 -10.14 1.75 -9.98
C ASP A 182 -8.78 1.30 -9.47
N ASP A 183 -7.72 1.65 -10.19
CA ASP A 183 -6.37 1.21 -9.84
C ASP A 183 -5.91 1.86 -8.52
N PRO A 184 -5.66 1.09 -7.45
CA PRO A 184 -5.30 1.64 -6.16
C PRO A 184 -3.91 2.29 -6.15
N ALA A 185 -3.00 1.96 -7.07
CA ALA A 185 -1.64 2.52 -7.12
C ALA A 185 -1.59 3.99 -7.58
N ILE A 186 -2.62 4.48 -8.27
CA ILE A 186 -2.80 5.91 -8.60
C ILE A 186 -3.96 6.46 -7.78
N VAL A 187 -3.76 7.59 -7.11
CA VAL A 187 -4.86 8.35 -6.50
C VAL A 187 -4.99 9.69 -7.21
N THR A 188 -6.23 10.12 -7.39
CA THR A 188 -6.62 11.34 -8.10
C THR A 188 -7.68 12.07 -7.28
N GLY A 189 -7.74 13.41 -7.35
CA GLY A 189 -8.77 14.16 -6.65
C GLY A 189 -8.63 15.67 -6.76
N ILE A 190 -9.68 16.39 -6.38
CA ILE A 190 -9.66 17.87 -6.37
C ILE A 190 -9.36 18.33 -4.96
N GLY A 191 -8.36 19.22 -4.83
CA GLY A 191 -7.99 19.82 -3.56
C GLY A 191 -7.90 21.34 -3.63
N THR A 192 -7.95 21.99 -2.47
CA THR A 192 -7.73 23.45 -2.36
C THR A 192 -6.46 23.70 -1.55
N ILE A 193 -5.64 24.65 -2.01
CA ILE A 193 -4.48 25.19 -1.29
C ILE A 193 -4.61 26.72 -1.30
N ASP A 194 -4.68 27.35 -0.13
CA ASP A 194 -4.75 28.81 0.04
C ASP A 194 -5.88 29.45 -0.80
N GLY A 195 -7.01 28.76 -0.91
CA GLY A 195 -8.17 29.18 -1.70
C GLY A 195 -8.11 28.87 -3.20
N ARG A 196 -6.98 28.40 -3.73
CA ARG A 196 -6.84 27.98 -5.13
C ARG A 196 -7.13 26.48 -5.28
N ARG A 197 -7.89 26.11 -6.32
CA ARG A 197 -8.29 24.73 -6.60
C ARG A 197 -7.35 24.08 -7.60
N TYR A 198 -6.98 22.83 -7.33
CA TYR A 198 -6.04 22.04 -8.13
C TYR A 198 -6.60 20.63 -8.37
N MET A 199 -6.29 20.05 -9.52
CA MET A 199 -6.39 18.61 -9.74
C MET A 199 -5.09 17.96 -9.25
N PHE A 200 -5.17 17.20 -8.17
CA PHE A 200 -4.07 16.40 -7.66
C PHE A 200 -4.13 14.99 -8.22
N MET A 201 -2.97 14.44 -8.56
CA MET A 201 -2.83 13.03 -8.88
C MET A 201 -1.45 12.51 -8.51
N GLY A 202 -1.34 11.24 -8.14
CA GLY A 202 -0.04 10.72 -7.75
C GLY A 202 -0.01 9.22 -7.53
N HIS A 203 1.20 8.71 -7.46
CA HIS A 203 1.46 7.34 -7.05
C HIS A 203 1.24 7.22 -5.55
N GLN A 204 0.41 6.28 -5.14
CA GLN A 204 0.13 6.01 -3.74
C GLN A 204 0.78 4.67 -3.35
N LYS A 205 1.92 4.73 -2.66
CA LYS A 205 2.46 3.57 -1.92
C LYS A 205 1.64 3.31 -0.64
N GLY A 206 1.90 2.20 0.03
CA GLY A 206 1.34 1.92 1.36
C GLY A 206 2.29 2.30 2.49
N ARG A 207 1.74 2.68 3.65
CA ARG A 207 2.53 3.00 4.86
C ARG A 207 2.90 1.76 5.69
N ASN A 208 2.40 0.59 5.30
CA ASN A 208 2.67 -0.71 5.90
C ASN A 208 2.52 -1.82 4.85
N THR A 209 2.88 -3.06 5.17
CA THR A 209 2.87 -4.19 4.22
C THR A 209 1.48 -4.45 3.62
N LYS A 210 0.41 -4.35 4.42
CA LYS A 210 -0.97 -4.59 3.96
C LYS A 210 -1.43 -3.52 2.97
N GLU A 211 -1.20 -2.25 3.30
CA GLU A 211 -1.46 -1.13 2.38
C GLU A 211 -0.60 -1.23 1.11
N ASN A 212 0.66 -1.65 1.22
CA ASN A 212 1.54 -1.77 0.05
C ASN A 212 1.05 -2.86 -0.91
N ILE A 213 0.65 -4.03 -0.42
CA ILE A 213 0.05 -5.08 -1.25
C ILE A 213 -1.24 -4.56 -1.90
N GLN A 214 -2.14 -3.91 -1.14
CA GLN A 214 -3.37 -3.34 -1.68
C GLN A 214 -3.12 -2.27 -2.76
N ARG A 215 -2.04 -1.49 -2.63
CA ARG A 215 -1.68 -0.38 -3.53
C ARG A 215 -0.65 -0.79 -4.61
N ASN A 216 -0.43 -2.09 -4.84
CA ASN A 216 0.60 -2.63 -5.76
C ASN A 216 2.00 -1.98 -5.57
N PHE A 217 2.38 -1.63 -4.34
CA PHE A 217 3.61 -0.90 -4.00
C PHE A 217 3.80 0.43 -4.78
N GLY A 218 2.70 1.09 -5.17
CA GLY A 218 2.71 2.29 -5.99
C GLY A 218 3.06 2.03 -7.46
N MET A 219 2.96 0.78 -7.95
CA MET A 219 3.14 0.41 -9.36
C MET A 219 1.79 0.36 -10.10
N PRO A 220 1.50 1.30 -11.02
CA PRO A 220 0.23 1.32 -11.71
C PRO A 220 0.13 0.27 -12.83
N THR A 221 -1.06 -0.30 -12.95
CA THR A 221 -1.55 -1.03 -14.12
C THR A 221 -2.02 -0.03 -15.20
N PRO A 222 -2.40 -0.48 -16.42
CA PRO A 222 -2.85 0.44 -17.48
C PRO A 222 -4.07 1.28 -17.07
N HIS A 223 -4.94 0.71 -16.24
CA HIS A 223 -6.11 1.40 -15.68
C HIS A 223 -5.73 2.61 -14.82
N GLY A 224 -4.61 2.57 -14.08
CA GLY A 224 -4.14 3.70 -13.29
C GLY A 224 -3.75 4.91 -14.15
N TYR A 225 -3.07 4.65 -15.28
CA TYR A 225 -2.73 5.71 -16.23
C TYR A 225 -3.97 6.24 -16.97
N ARG A 226 -4.92 5.36 -17.36
CA ARG A 226 -6.21 5.76 -17.95
C ARG A 226 -7.08 6.57 -16.99
N LYS A 227 -7.08 6.25 -15.69
CA LYS A 227 -7.70 7.09 -14.64
C LYS A 227 -7.03 8.46 -14.56
N ALA A 228 -5.69 8.51 -14.51
CA ALA A 228 -4.96 9.78 -14.49
C ALA A 228 -5.29 10.64 -15.72
N LEU A 229 -5.28 10.05 -16.92
CA LEU A 229 -5.67 10.68 -18.19
C LEU A 229 -7.09 11.26 -18.15
N ARG A 230 -8.06 10.50 -17.65
CA ARG A 230 -9.45 10.95 -17.49
C ARG A 230 -9.54 12.18 -16.59
N MET A 231 -8.73 12.22 -15.53
CA MET A 231 -8.66 13.37 -14.61
C MET A 231 -7.88 14.55 -15.19
N MET A 232 -6.87 14.31 -16.04
CA MET A 232 -6.20 15.36 -16.81
C MET A 232 -7.15 16.05 -17.79
N TYR A 233 -7.96 15.28 -18.55
CA TYR A 233 -9.00 15.86 -19.42
C TYR A 233 -10.06 16.64 -18.64
N TYR A 234 -10.48 16.13 -17.48
CA TYR A 234 -11.42 16.84 -16.61
C TYR A 234 -10.82 18.17 -16.10
N ALA A 235 -9.55 18.17 -15.70
CA ALA A 235 -8.85 19.36 -15.27
C ALA A 235 -8.70 20.39 -16.40
N ASP A 236 -8.35 19.94 -17.61
CA ASP A 236 -8.25 20.80 -18.80
C ASP A 236 -9.58 21.47 -19.16
N HIS A 237 -10.66 20.67 -19.20
CA HIS A 237 -12.01 21.14 -19.49
C HIS A 237 -12.49 22.21 -18.49
N HIS A 238 -12.16 22.03 -17.20
CA HIS A 238 -12.59 22.94 -16.14
C HIS A 238 -11.55 24.02 -15.76
N GLY A 239 -10.44 24.14 -16.51
CA GLY A 239 -9.40 25.14 -16.25
C GLY A 239 -8.67 24.95 -14.91
N LEU A 240 -8.61 23.73 -14.38
CA LEU A 240 -7.94 23.42 -13.11
C LEU A 240 -6.45 23.15 -13.35
N PRO A 241 -5.53 23.91 -12.71
CA PRO A 241 -4.11 23.56 -12.68
C PRO A 241 -3.87 22.15 -12.11
N ILE A 242 -2.90 21.44 -12.69
CA ILE A 242 -2.61 20.04 -12.35
C ILE A 242 -1.33 19.97 -11.52
N VAL A 243 -1.39 19.26 -10.39
CA VAL A 243 -0.20 18.91 -9.58
C VAL A 243 -0.06 17.40 -9.53
N THR A 244 1.07 16.87 -10.00
CA THR A 244 1.35 15.43 -10.01
C THR A 244 2.46 15.05 -9.02
N PHE A 245 2.31 13.89 -8.38
CA PHE A 245 3.26 13.37 -7.39
C PHE A 245 3.82 12.02 -7.83
N ILE A 246 5.14 11.96 -7.96
CA ILE A 246 5.87 10.81 -8.50
C ILE A 246 6.55 10.06 -7.36
N ASP A 247 6.08 8.83 -7.12
CA ASP A 247 6.66 7.87 -6.17
C ASP A 247 6.34 6.42 -6.55
N THR A 248 7.05 5.90 -7.55
CA THR A 248 6.88 4.55 -8.07
C THR A 248 8.22 3.93 -8.42
N PRO A 249 8.46 2.63 -8.13
CA PRO A 249 9.63 1.93 -8.64
C PRO A 249 9.52 1.66 -10.15
N GLY A 250 8.30 1.68 -10.72
CA GLY A 250 7.99 1.49 -12.13
C GLY A 250 6.52 1.17 -12.39
N ALA A 251 6.13 1.09 -13.67
CA ALA A 251 4.82 0.55 -14.04
C ALA A 251 4.73 -0.94 -13.65
N TYR A 252 3.53 -1.43 -13.33
CA TYR A 252 3.35 -2.84 -12.97
C TYR A 252 3.62 -3.73 -14.18
N ALA A 253 4.55 -4.68 -14.04
CA ALA A 253 5.08 -5.49 -15.12
C ALA A 253 4.61 -6.94 -14.99
N ASP A 254 3.32 -7.16 -15.22
CA ASP A 254 2.71 -8.49 -15.28
C ASP A 254 2.04 -8.76 -16.64
N ILE A 255 1.75 -10.04 -16.91
CA ILE A 255 1.17 -10.47 -18.19
C ILE A 255 -0.15 -9.74 -18.47
N LYS A 256 -0.98 -9.55 -17.44
CA LYS A 256 -2.29 -8.90 -17.60
C LYS A 256 -2.16 -7.41 -17.94
N SER A 257 -1.17 -6.69 -17.39
CA SER A 257 -0.91 -5.30 -17.77
C SER A 257 -0.45 -5.18 -19.22
N GLU A 258 0.37 -6.11 -19.70
CA GLU A 258 0.78 -6.15 -21.12
C GLU A 258 -0.40 -6.46 -22.05
N GLU A 259 -1.22 -7.48 -21.74
CA GLU A 259 -2.46 -7.80 -22.47
C GLU A 259 -3.44 -6.63 -22.53
N LEU A 260 -3.53 -5.84 -21.45
CA LEU A 260 -4.37 -4.65 -21.34
C LEU A 260 -3.71 -3.36 -21.85
N GLY A 261 -2.50 -3.44 -22.44
CA GLY A 261 -1.84 -2.32 -23.12
C GLY A 261 -1.13 -1.32 -22.21
N GLN A 262 -0.24 -1.79 -21.33
CA GLN A 262 0.58 -0.92 -20.45
C GLN A 262 1.38 0.14 -21.23
N GLY A 263 2.04 -0.27 -22.33
CA GLY A 263 2.75 0.67 -23.21
C GLY A 263 1.83 1.68 -23.91
N GLU A 264 0.61 1.28 -24.28
CA GLU A 264 -0.40 2.17 -24.87
C GLU A 264 -0.85 3.23 -23.87
N ALA A 265 -1.25 2.81 -22.68
CA ALA A 265 -1.75 3.72 -21.65
C ALA A 265 -0.69 4.77 -21.24
N ILE A 266 0.57 4.34 -21.09
CA ILE A 266 1.70 5.27 -20.85
C ILE A 266 1.86 6.23 -22.04
N ALA A 267 1.94 5.72 -23.28
CA ALA A 267 2.15 6.56 -24.47
C ALA A 267 1.01 7.57 -24.70
N HIS A 268 -0.24 7.16 -24.45
CA HIS A 268 -1.40 8.03 -24.57
C HIS A 268 -1.37 9.16 -23.54
N ASN A 269 -0.97 8.88 -22.30
CA ASN A 269 -0.76 9.93 -21.29
C ASN A 269 0.31 10.94 -21.75
N LEU A 270 1.49 10.46 -22.17
CA LEU A 270 2.58 11.32 -22.61
C LEU A 270 2.13 12.24 -23.76
N ARG A 271 1.45 11.69 -24.77
CA ARG A 271 0.89 12.44 -25.90
C ARG A 271 -0.12 13.49 -25.44
N THR A 272 -1.08 13.11 -24.60
CA THR A 272 -2.12 14.04 -24.14
C THR A 272 -1.54 15.16 -23.27
N MET A 273 -0.60 14.86 -22.38
CA MET A 273 0.02 15.85 -21.49
C MET A 273 0.71 17.01 -22.23
N PHE A 274 1.19 16.81 -23.47
CA PHE A 274 1.70 17.93 -24.29
C PHE A 274 0.61 18.91 -24.73
N GLY A 275 -0.64 18.48 -24.88
CA GLY A 275 -1.75 19.28 -25.41
C GLY A 275 -2.62 19.99 -24.37
N LEU A 276 -2.43 19.72 -23.07
CA LEU A 276 -3.24 20.30 -21.98
C LEU A 276 -2.97 21.81 -21.84
N LYS A 277 -4.03 22.62 -21.89
CA LYS A 277 -4.05 24.08 -21.84
C LYS A 277 -3.83 24.64 -20.43
N VAL A 278 -4.06 23.81 -19.41
CA VAL A 278 -3.80 24.12 -18.00
C VAL A 278 -2.31 23.94 -17.64
N PRO A 279 -1.77 24.70 -16.67
CA PRO A 279 -0.41 24.52 -16.18
C PRO A 279 -0.27 23.22 -15.37
N ILE A 280 0.87 22.54 -15.51
CA ILE A 280 1.18 21.27 -14.86
C ILE A 280 2.48 21.40 -14.07
N VAL A 281 2.48 21.00 -12.79
CA VAL A 281 3.68 20.87 -11.96
C VAL A 281 3.78 19.42 -11.48
N SER A 282 4.90 18.75 -11.76
CA SER A 282 5.22 17.42 -11.27
C SER A 282 6.25 17.48 -10.15
N ILE A 283 6.09 16.65 -9.12
CA ILE A 283 7.00 16.60 -7.96
C ILE A 283 7.40 15.14 -7.71
N VAL A 284 8.67 14.82 -7.87
CA VAL A 284 9.21 13.51 -7.45
C VAL A 284 9.40 13.56 -5.94
N ILE A 285 8.53 12.87 -5.20
CA ILE A 285 8.60 12.79 -3.73
C ILE A 285 9.38 11.58 -3.25
N GLY A 286 9.52 10.52 -4.05
CA GLY A 286 10.30 9.33 -3.69
C GLY A 286 11.05 8.79 -4.88
N GLU A 287 10.54 7.72 -5.49
CA GLU A 287 11.13 7.12 -6.70
C GLU A 287 10.42 7.59 -7.98
N GLY A 288 11.22 7.96 -8.98
CA GLY A 288 10.81 8.13 -10.36
C GLY A 288 11.20 6.90 -11.18
N GLY A 289 10.35 5.88 -11.18
CA GLY A 289 10.55 4.65 -11.94
C GLY A 289 10.16 4.76 -13.42
N SER A 290 11.15 5.07 -14.27
CA SER A 290 11.08 4.86 -15.73
C SER A 290 9.84 5.49 -16.39
N GLY A 291 9.30 4.84 -17.43
CA GLY A 291 8.09 5.27 -18.14
C GLY A 291 6.84 5.36 -17.26
N GLY A 292 6.76 4.59 -16.17
CA GLY A 292 5.62 4.66 -15.24
C GLY A 292 5.56 5.99 -14.49
N ALA A 293 6.70 6.45 -13.99
CA ALA A 293 6.82 7.80 -13.44
C ALA A 293 6.58 8.89 -14.51
N LEU A 294 7.11 8.70 -15.72
CA LEU A 294 6.98 9.67 -16.81
C LEU A 294 5.53 9.84 -17.29
N ALA A 295 4.70 8.80 -17.20
CA ALA A 295 3.28 8.79 -17.60
C ALA A 295 2.39 9.80 -16.85
N ILE A 296 2.86 10.39 -15.75
CA ILE A 296 2.24 11.56 -15.11
C ILE A 296 3.26 12.70 -14.88
N GLY A 297 4.43 12.65 -15.53
CA GLY A 297 5.57 13.56 -15.34
C GLY A 297 5.82 14.55 -16.47
N CYS A 298 5.02 14.54 -17.54
CA CYS A 298 5.16 15.45 -18.68
C CYS A 298 4.60 16.86 -18.37
N ALA A 299 5.31 17.60 -17.52
CA ALA A 299 4.85 18.85 -16.91
C ALA A 299 5.61 20.10 -17.35
N ASN A 300 5.01 21.29 -17.15
CA ASN A 300 5.68 22.57 -17.35
C ASN A 300 6.89 22.69 -16.41
N LYS A 301 6.71 22.36 -15.12
CA LYS A 301 7.80 22.23 -14.15
C LYS A 301 7.85 20.83 -13.53
N LEU A 302 9.06 20.32 -13.36
CA LEU A 302 9.39 19.06 -12.68
C LEU A 302 10.32 19.41 -11.52
N LEU A 303 9.82 19.26 -10.31
CA LEU A 303 10.56 19.45 -9.08
C LEU A 303 10.90 18.10 -8.46
N MET A 304 11.93 18.05 -7.64
CA MET A 304 12.31 16.84 -6.91
C MET A 304 12.56 17.18 -5.45
N LEU A 305 12.10 16.33 -4.52
CA LEU A 305 12.63 16.39 -3.15
C LEU A 305 14.13 16.04 -3.15
N GLU A 306 14.89 16.59 -2.22
CA GLU A 306 16.36 16.52 -2.20
C GLU A 306 16.94 15.09 -2.25
N ASN A 307 16.28 14.12 -1.60
CA ASN A 307 16.68 12.72 -1.60
C ASN A 307 15.87 11.86 -2.59
N ALA A 308 14.94 12.45 -3.35
CA ALA A 308 14.23 11.74 -4.40
C ALA A 308 15.18 11.39 -5.57
N VAL A 309 14.84 10.33 -6.29
CA VAL A 309 15.61 9.81 -7.41
C VAL A 309 14.72 9.61 -8.63
N PHE A 310 15.22 9.87 -9.84
CA PHE A 310 14.46 9.68 -11.08
C PHE A 310 15.38 9.02 -12.12
N TYR A 311 14.93 7.91 -12.71
CA TYR A 311 15.79 7.05 -13.52
C TYR A 311 15.04 6.35 -14.67
N VAL A 312 15.77 6.02 -15.74
CA VAL A 312 15.24 5.23 -16.87
C VAL A 312 15.10 3.74 -16.54
N ALA A 313 15.96 3.22 -15.67
CA ALA A 313 15.93 1.86 -15.15
C ALA A 313 16.50 1.88 -13.72
N SER A 314 16.03 0.98 -12.85
CA SER A 314 16.52 0.95 -11.46
C SER A 314 18.03 0.65 -11.42
N PRO A 315 18.75 1.12 -10.39
CA PRO A 315 20.17 0.81 -10.23
C PRO A 315 20.46 -0.69 -10.27
N GLU A 316 19.56 -1.51 -9.71
CA GLU A 316 19.65 -2.97 -9.68
C GLU A 316 19.51 -3.58 -11.09
N ALA A 317 18.53 -3.13 -11.87
CA ALA A 317 18.31 -3.61 -13.23
C ALA A 317 19.45 -3.20 -14.17
N CYS A 318 19.91 -1.94 -14.07
CA CYS A 318 21.06 -1.45 -14.80
C CYS A 318 22.34 -2.22 -14.45
N ALA A 319 22.53 -2.53 -13.15
CA ALA A 319 23.64 -3.35 -12.67
C ALA A 319 23.60 -4.80 -13.19
N ALA A 320 22.42 -5.42 -13.21
CA ALA A 320 22.21 -6.75 -13.76
C ALA A 320 22.49 -6.81 -15.27
N ILE A 321 22.16 -5.77 -16.04
CA ILE A 321 22.38 -5.73 -17.50
C ILE A 321 23.84 -5.42 -17.84
N LEU A 322 24.37 -4.28 -17.36
CA LEU A 322 25.69 -3.77 -17.79
C LEU A 322 26.87 -4.44 -17.08
N TRP A 323 26.70 -4.86 -15.83
CA TRP A 323 27.75 -5.49 -15.01
C TRP A 323 27.47 -6.97 -14.68
N LYS A 324 26.38 -7.55 -15.20
CA LYS A 324 25.96 -8.95 -14.95
C LYS A 324 25.83 -9.29 -13.46
N SER A 325 25.61 -8.28 -12.61
CA SER A 325 25.60 -8.43 -11.16
C SER A 325 24.84 -7.29 -10.49
N ALA A 326 23.73 -7.60 -9.82
CA ALA A 326 22.96 -6.61 -9.05
C ALA A 326 23.78 -5.95 -7.92
N LYS A 327 24.86 -6.59 -7.44
CA LYS A 327 25.78 -6.00 -6.45
C LYS A 327 26.49 -4.74 -6.95
N ALA A 328 26.51 -4.49 -8.26
CA ALA A 328 27.03 -3.25 -8.85
C ALA A 328 26.04 -2.07 -8.82
N ALA A 329 24.87 -2.20 -8.15
CA ALA A 329 23.87 -1.14 -8.04
C ALA A 329 24.42 0.23 -7.56
N PRO A 330 25.35 0.33 -6.58
CA PRO A 330 25.96 1.62 -6.22
C PRO A 330 26.66 2.31 -7.40
N LYS A 331 27.48 1.55 -8.14
CA LYS A 331 28.20 2.00 -9.34
C LYS A 331 27.24 2.37 -10.48
N ALA A 332 26.12 1.65 -10.61
CA ALA A 332 25.08 1.97 -11.57
C ALA A 332 24.37 3.30 -11.21
N ALA A 333 24.00 3.50 -9.94
CA ALA A 333 23.35 4.73 -9.46
C ALA A 333 24.21 5.98 -9.71
N GLU A 334 25.52 5.91 -9.44
CA GLU A 334 26.49 6.97 -9.76
C GLU A 334 26.55 7.27 -11.27
N ARG A 335 26.65 6.23 -12.10
CA ARG A 335 26.80 6.38 -13.55
C ARG A 335 25.53 6.86 -14.24
N LEU A 336 24.36 6.51 -13.71
CA LEU A 336 23.06 6.95 -14.20
C LEU A 336 22.69 8.38 -13.77
N LYS A 337 23.40 8.99 -12.81
CA LYS A 337 23.18 10.39 -12.36
C LYS A 337 21.75 10.70 -11.92
N ILE A 338 21.17 9.79 -11.13
CA ILE A 338 19.73 9.74 -10.82
C ILE A 338 19.23 10.71 -9.75
N THR A 339 20.11 11.49 -9.13
CA THR A 339 19.80 12.34 -7.97
C THR A 339 19.26 13.71 -8.38
N ALA A 340 18.42 14.32 -7.54
CA ALA A 340 17.85 15.65 -7.78
C ALA A 340 18.88 16.70 -8.24
N THR A 341 20.04 16.77 -7.57
CA THR A 341 21.14 17.69 -7.90
C THR A 341 21.72 17.48 -9.29
N GLU A 342 21.95 16.21 -9.68
CA GLU A 342 22.46 15.89 -11.01
C GLU A 342 21.43 16.17 -12.10
N LEU A 343 20.15 15.86 -11.85
CA LEU A 343 19.08 16.08 -12.82
C LEU A 343 18.73 17.56 -13.03
N CYS A 344 18.90 18.39 -11.99
CA CYS A 344 18.85 19.84 -12.15
C CYS A 344 20.07 20.36 -12.91
N ARG A 345 21.27 19.84 -12.65
CA ARG A 345 22.49 20.16 -13.41
C ARG A 345 22.37 19.79 -14.90
N LEU A 346 21.66 18.71 -15.20
CA LEU A 346 21.35 18.25 -16.56
C LEU A 346 20.13 18.96 -17.19
N GLN A 347 19.51 19.92 -16.50
CA GLN A 347 18.30 20.65 -16.95
C GLN A 347 17.10 19.75 -17.28
N ILE A 348 17.00 18.59 -16.61
CA ILE A 348 15.86 17.67 -16.70
C ILE A 348 14.79 18.04 -15.66
N ALA A 349 15.24 18.36 -14.43
CA ALA A 349 14.42 18.92 -13.36
C ALA A 349 14.69 20.44 -13.23
N ASP A 350 13.67 21.20 -12.85
CA ASP A 350 13.72 22.67 -12.78
C ASP A 350 14.05 23.19 -11.37
N GLY A 351 14.01 22.34 -10.35
CA GLY A 351 14.28 22.73 -8.97
C GLY A 351 14.28 21.60 -7.95
N ILE A 352 14.96 21.85 -6.84
CA ILE A 352 15.06 20.94 -5.70
C ILE A 352 14.27 21.52 -4.53
N ILE A 353 13.40 20.72 -3.95
CA ILE A 353 12.68 21.04 -2.72
C ILE A 353 13.50 20.43 -1.56
N PRO A 354 13.96 21.23 -0.59
CA PRO A 354 14.82 20.72 0.48
C PRO A 354 14.06 19.74 1.39
N GLU A 355 14.78 18.76 1.92
CA GLU A 355 14.28 17.85 2.96
C GLU A 355 14.82 18.28 4.34
N PRO A 356 14.15 17.91 5.46
CA PRO A 356 14.70 18.13 6.79
C PRO A 356 15.90 17.21 7.00
N LEU A 357 16.76 17.52 7.99
CA LEU A 357 17.88 16.64 8.36
C LEU A 357 17.34 15.26 8.79
N GLY A 358 17.84 14.18 8.18
CA GLY A 358 17.24 12.84 8.25
C GLY A 358 16.46 12.43 6.99
N GLY A 359 16.02 13.39 6.17
CA GLY A 359 15.14 13.17 5.02
C GLY A 359 13.66 13.32 5.37
N ALA A 360 12.78 13.31 4.36
CA ALA A 360 11.37 13.70 4.46
C ALA A 360 10.53 12.98 5.55
N HIS A 361 10.96 11.79 5.97
CA HIS A 361 10.31 11.02 7.04
C HIS A 361 10.64 11.52 8.46
N ALA A 362 11.70 12.32 8.63
CA ALA A 362 12.07 12.92 9.93
C ALA A 362 11.09 14.03 10.34
N ASP A 363 10.75 14.95 9.43
CA ASP A 363 9.63 15.89 9.60
C ASP A 363 8.73 15.94 8.35
N PRO A 364 7.71 15.06 8.29
CA PRO A 364 6.74 15.05 7.20
C PRO A 364 5.91 16.33 7.08
N SER A 365 5.63 17.00 8.21
CA SER A 365 4.82 18.23 8.24
C SER A 365 5.59 19.41 7.63
N TRP A 366 6.87 19.53 7.96
CA TRP A 366 7.76 20.53 7.37
C TRP A 366 8.00 20.23 5.88
N SER A 367 8.23 18.97 5.51
CA SER A 367 8.42 18.54 4.12
C SER A 367 7.18 18.89 3.26
N SER A 368 5.99 18.61 3.78
CA SER A 368 4.72 18.98 3.14
C SER A 368 4.58 20.50 2.98
N LYS A 369 5.03 21.31 3.95
CA LYS A 369 5.03 22.78 3.83
C LYS A 369 6.01 23.29 2.76
N GLN A 370 7.17 22.67 2.59
CA GLN A 370 8.08 23.02 1.48
C GLN A 370 7.47 22.67 0.12
N ILE A 371 6.79 21.52 0.01
CA ILE A 371 6.01 21.13 -1.18
C ILE A 371 4.92 22.17 -1.47
N LYS A 372 4.10 22.54 -0.47
CA LYS A 372 3.05 23.58 -0.62
C LYS A 372 3.62 24.90 -1.13
N LYS A 373 4.73 25.35 -0.54
CA LYS A 373 5.45 26.56 -0.99
C LYS A 373 5.89 26.45 -2.45
N ALA A 374 6.56 25.37 -2.83
CA ALA A 374 7.07 25.17 -4.18
C ALA A 374 5.97 25.02 -5.25
N ILE A 375 4.81 24.44 -4.88
CA ILE A 375 3.60 24.43 -5.72
C ILE A 375 3.12 25.86 -5.96
N ASN A 376 2.92 26.65 -4.89
CA ASN A 376 2.44 28.03 -5.01
C ASN A 376 3.39 28.89 -5.86
N GLU A 377 4.69 28.86 -5.58
CA GLU A 377 5.71 29.61 -6.35
C GLU A 377 5.73 29.20 -7.84
N SER A 378 5.64 27.91 -8.13
CA SER A 378 5.59 27.41 -9.51
C SER A 378 4.30 27.82 -10.23
N MET A 379 3.16 27.79 -9.54
CA MET A 379 1.87 28.17 -10.11
C MET A 379 1.72 29.68 -10.27
N ASP A 380 2.29 30.50 -9.37
CA ASP A 380 2.36 31.96 -9.49
C ASP A 380 3.20 32.44 -10.68
N GLU A 381 4.13 31.61 -11.16
CA GLU A 381 4.86 31.87 -12.40
C GLU A 381 4.06 31.40 -13.62
N LEU A 382 3.61 30.14 -13.62
CA LEU A 382 2.94 29.53 -14.77
C LEU A 382 1.57 30.17 -15.08
N MET A 383 0.81 30.62 -14.08
CA MET A 383 -0.49 31.27 -14.28
C MET A 383 -0.39 32.70 -14.86
N LYS A 384 0.82 33.25 -15.02
CA LYS A 384 1.04 34.52 -15.75
C LYS A 384 1.19 34.32 -17.26
N MET A 385 1.42 33.10 -17.71
CA MET A 385 1.53 32.74 -19.13
C MET A 385 0.14 32.51 -19.71
N ASP A 386 -0.07 32.88 -20.97
CA ASP A 386 -1.27 32.47 -21.69
C ASP A 386 -1.21 30.99 -22.10
N THR A 387 -2.30 30.47 -22.68
CA THR A 387 -2.37 29.07 -23.11
C THR A 387 -1.32 28.69 -24.18
N GLN A 388 -1.01 29.58 -25.12
CA GLN A 388 -0.01 29.31 -26.17
C GLN A 388 1.40 29.29 -25.57
N ASP A 389 1.71 30.24 -24.69
CA ASP A 389 2.98 30.26 -23.96
C ASP A 389 3.13 29.06 -23.02
N LEU A 390 2.07 28.62 -22.34
CA LEU A 390 2.09 27.39 -21.52
C LEU A 390 2.40 26.12 -22.34
N LEU A 391 1.76 25.97 -23.50
CA LEU A 391 2.00 24.83 -24.41
C LEU A 391 3.43 24.90 -24.98
N LYS A 392 3.85 26.07 -25.46
CA LYS A 392 5.19 26.33 -25.99
C LYS A 392 6.28 26.13 -24.94
N HIS A 393 6.06 26.56 -23.70
CA HIS A 393 6.96 26.33 -22.57
C HIS A 393 7.17 24.82 -22.33
N ARG A 394 6.08 24.05 -22.25
CA ARG A 394 6.14 22.59 -22.05
C ARG A 394 6.85 21.91 -23.23
N MET A 395 6.48 22.24 -24.47
CA MET A 395 7.11 21.71 -25.68
C MET A 395 8.62 22.02 -25.72
N LEU A 396 9.02 23.27 -25.50
CA LEU A 396 10.42 23.69 -25.58
C LEU A 396 11.28 23.07 -24.47
N LYS A 397 10.73 22.88 -23.27
CA LYS A 397 11.41 22.14 -22.19
C LYS A 397 11.82 20.75 -22.66
N PHE A 398 10.87 19.93 -23.10
CA PHE A 398 11.18 18.57 -23.54
C PHE A 398 12.01 18.53 -24.83
N ARG A 399 11.81 19.47 -25.76
CA ARG A 399 12.56 19.49 -27.04
C ARG A 399 14.06 19.77 -26.86
N LYS A 400 14.45 20.45 -25.76
CA LYS A 400 15.84 20.72 -25.36
C LYS A 400 16.53 19.55 -24.66
N ILE A 401 15.80 18.54 -24.18
CA ILE A 401 16.39 17.41 -23.46
C ILE A 401 17.08 16.47 -24.46
N GLY A 402 18.39 16.32 -24.31
CA GLY A 402 19.23 15.42 -25.09
C GLY A 402 20.54 16.07 -25.54
N GLY A 403 21.61 15.28 -25.59
CA GLY A 403 22.91 15.71 -26.12
C GLY A 403 23.33 14.81 -27.27
N PHE A 404 23.68 15.41 -28.40
CA PHE A 404 24.20 14.74 -29.60
C PHE A 404 25.27 15.62 -30.26
N GLN A 405 26.12 15.01 -31.08
CA GLN A 405 27.16 15.71 -31.83
C GLN A 405 26.81 15.67 -33.32
N GLU A 406 26.58 16.83 -33.91
CA GLU A 406 26.36 16.98 -35.35
C GLU A 406 27.65 16.79 -36.14
N GLY A 407 27.53 16.42 -37.43
CA GLY A 407 28.64 16.39 -38.37
C GLY A 407 29.65 15.25 -38.20
N LEU A 408 29.43 14.29 -37.28
CA LEU A 408 30.19 13.04 -37.27
C LEU A 408 29.84 12.21 -38.53
N PRO A 409 30.82 11.78 -39.34
CA PRO A 409 30.57 10.87 -40.44
C PRO A 409 30.01 9.54 -39.89
N VAL A 410 28.72 9.29 -40.09
CA VAL A 410 28.12 8.00 -39.78
C VAL A 410 28.58 7.03 -40.85
N ASP A 411 29.60 6.23 -40.51
CA ASP A 411 30.11 5.17 -41.36
C ASP A 411 28.94 4.26 -41.79
N PRO A 412 28.54 4.24 -43.08
CA PRO A 412 27.21 3.77 -43.50
C PRO A 412 26.97 2.28 -43.29
N LYS A 413 27.99 1.54 -42.84
CA LYS A 413 27.91 0.13 -42.42
C LYS A 413 28.75 -0.11 -41.17
N LYS A 414 28.16 0.11 -39.99
CA LYS A 414 28.50 -0.75 -38.84
C LYS A 414 28.18 -2.20 -39.24
N LYS A 415 29.20 -2.96 -39.66
CA LYS A 415 29.13 -4.42 -39.76
C LYS A 415 28.95 -4.96 -38.34
N VAL A 416 27.70 -5.06 -37.90
CA VAL A 416 27.37 -5.86 -36.74
C VAL A 416 27.72 -7.30 -37.13
N ASN A 417 28.69 -7.91 -36.43
CA ASN A 417 29.00 -9.33 -36.57
C ASN A 417 27.90 -10.19 -35.89
N MET A 418 26.65 -9.97 -36.28
CA MET A 418 25.66 -11.05 -36.22
C MET A 418 26.15 -12.10 -37.22
N LYS A 419 26.29 -13.35 -36.78
CA LYS A 419 26.45 -14.47 -37.72
C LYS A 419 25.31 -14.35 -38.73
N LYS A 420 25.63 -14.18 -40.01
CA LYS A 420 24.65 -14.43 -41.06
C LYS A 420 24.20 -15.87 -40.88
N LYS A 421 22.90 -16.08 -40.74
CA LYS A 421 22.33 -17.40 -40.90
C LYS A 421 22.43 -17.69 -42.39
N ASP A 422 23.25 -18.66 -42.79
CA ASP A 422 23.50 -18.97 -44.22
C ASP A 422 22.31 -19.68 -44.90
N GLU A 423 21.12 -19.56 -44.31
CA GLU A 423 19.87 -19.97 -44.95
C GLU A 423 19.32 -18.78 -45.76
N PRO A 424 19.02 -18.95 -47.05
CA PRO A 424 18.40 -17.90 -47.83
C PRO A 424 17.04 -17.58 -47.24
N ILE A 425 16.82 -16.32 -46.88
CA ILE A 425 15.49 -15.81 -46.49
C ILE A 425 14.60 -15.96 -47.71
N ARG A 426 13.81 -17.05 -47.75
CA ARG A 426 12.67 -17.16 -48.66
C ARG A 426 11.79 -15.95 -48.38
N LYS A 427 11.53 -15.12 -49.39
CA LYS A 427 10.41 -14.18 -49.36
C LYS A 427 9.14 -15.04 -49.35
N THR A 428 8.67 -15.41 -48.17
CA THR A 428 7.32 -15.92 -47.99
C THR A 428 6.37 -14.80 -48.43
N SER A 429 5.50 -15.13 -49.40
CA SER A 429 4.40 -14.24 -49.79
C SER A 429 3.52 -13.94 -48.58
N ASP A 430 2.84 -12.80 -48.58
CA ASP A 430 1.92 -12.43 -47.49
C ASP A 430 0.87 -13.53 -47.24
N GLN A 431 0.46 -14.25 -48.28
CA GLN A 431 -0.41 -15.41 -48.18
C GLN A 431 0.17 -16.55 -47.32
N ASN A 432 1.47 -16.84 -47.43
CA ASN A 432 2.12 -17.83 -46.55
C ASN A 432 2.18 -17.35 -45.10
N ILE A 433 2.34 -16.04 -44.88
CA ILE A 433 2.33 -15.46 -43.52
C ILE A 433 0.91 -15.53 -42.95
N GLU A 434 -0.13 -15.21 -43.73
CA GLU A 434 -1.52 -15.40 -43.33
C GLU A 434 -1.86 -16.86 -43.03
N ASP A 435 -1.35 -17.81 -43.83
CA ASP A 435 -1.59 -19.23 -43.62
C ASP A 435 -0.77 -19.82 -42.46
N GLU A 436 0.43 -19.29 -42.17
CA GLU A 436 1.15 -19.56 -40.92
C GLU A 436 0.45 -18.94 -39.71
N VAL A 437 -0.09 -17.72 -39.82
CA VAL A 437 -0.89 -17.07 -38.76
C VAL A 437 -2.19 -17.83 -38.53
N LYS A 438 -2.88 -18.32 -39.57
CA LYS A 438 -4.04 -19.22 -39.45
C LYS A 438 -3.63 -20.55 -38.82
N LYS A 439 -2.50 -21.17 -39.22
CA LYS A 439 -1.96 -22.36 -38.54
C LYS A 439 -1.59 -22.11 -37.08
N LEU A 440 -1.14 -20.90 -36.73
CA LEU A 440 -0.83 -20.51 -35.35
C LEU A 440 -2.10 -20.21 -34.54
N MET A 441 -3.14 -19.63 -35.14
CA MET A 441 -4.46 -19.50 -34.53
C MET A 441 -5.12 -20.87 -34.34
N GLN A 442 -5.02 -21.75 -35.34
CA GLN A 442 -5.48 -23.14 -35.27
C GLN A 442 -4.72 -23.87 -34.14
N ARG A 443 -3.39 -23.84 -34.11
CA ARG A 443 -2.60 -24.36 -32.98
C ARG A 443 -2.95 -23.74 -31.63
N ARG A 444 -3.47 -22.50 -31.57
CA ARG A 444 -3.95 -21.86 -30.33
C ARG A 444 -5.37 -22.29 -29.95
N LEU A 445 -6.17 -22.76 -30.92
CA LEU A 445 -7.46 -23.43 -30.71
C LEU A 445 -7.25 -24.91 -30.34
N ASP A 446 -6.30 -25.59 -30.96
CA ASP A 446 -5.92 -26.97 -30.65
C ASP A 446 -5.24 -27.04 -29.27
N ALA A 447 -4.40 -26.06 -28.92
CA ALA A 447 -3.85 -25.90 -27.55
C ALA A 447 -4.85 -25.33 -26.52
N LYS A 448 -6.11 -25.10 -26.93
CA LYS A 448 -7.22 -24.85 -26.02
C LYS A 448 -7.88 -26.16 -25.54
N GLU A 449 -7.58 -27.30 -26.18
CA GLU A 449 -7.71 -28.60 -25.54
C GLU A 449 -6.51 -28.83 -24.60
N PRO A 450 -6.72 -29.30 -23.36
CA PRO A 450 -5.68 -29.29 -22.35
C PRO A 450 -4.64 -30.39 -22.60
N SER A 451 -3.49 -30.00 -23.19
CA SER A 451 -2.34 -30.89 -23.32
C SER A 451 -1.85 -31.34 -21.94
N VAL A 452 -2.07 -32.62 -21.61
CA VAL A 452 -1.66 -33.23 -20.33
C VAL A 452 -0.13 -33.39 -20.30
N THR A 453 0.60 -32.38 -19.82
CA THR A 453 1.81 -32.52 -18.97
C THR A 453 2.41 -31.15 -18.58
N PRO A 454 2.39 -30.76 -17.29
CA PRO A 454 3.27 -29.71 -16.78
C PRO A 454 4.73 -30.20 -16.72
N PRO A 455 5.75 -29.31 -16.72
CA PRO A 455 7.15 -29.68 -16.67
C PRO A 455 7.59 -30.24 -15.29
N ARG A 456 7.20 -31.48 -14.98
CA ARG A 456 7.59 -32.20 -13.75
C ARG A 456 9.07 -32.56 -13.66
N LEU A 457 9.79 -32.52 -14.79
CA LEU A 457 11.15 -33.07 -14.92
C LEU A 457 12.20 -32.34 -14.06
N GLY A 458 12.15 -31.01 -13.97
CA GLY A 458 13.16 -30.23 -13.25
C GLY A 458 13.14 -30.41 -11.72
N LEU A 459 11.95 -30.53 -11.11
CA LEU A 459 11.84 -30.63 -9.63
C LEU A 459 12.33 -32.00 -9.13
N ALA A 460 11.99 -33.08 -9.84
CA ALA A 460 12.42 -34.42 -9.47
C ALA A 460 13.95 -34.59 -9.59
N GLU A 461 14.55 -34.06 -10.66
CA GLU A 461 16.00 -34.08 -10.87
C GLU A 461 16.74 -33.21 -9.84
N MET A 462 16.20 -32.04 -9.48
CA MET A 462 16.75 -31.20 -8.41
C MET A 462 16.69 -31.89 -7.04
N MET A 463 15.58 -32.57 -6.71
CA MET A 463 15.46 -33.34 -5.47
C MET A 463 16.42 -34.54 -5.44
N GLU A 464 16.60 -35.24 -6.55
CA GLU A 464 17.53 -36.37 -6.66
C GLU A 464 19.00 -35.92 -6.52
N LYS A 465 19.37 -34.80 -7.15
CA LYS A 465 20.69 -34.18 -6.96
C LYS A 465 20.91 -33.77 -5.50
N LEU A 466 19.89 -33.17 -4.86
CA LEU A 466 19.97 -32.75 -3.46
C LEU A 466 20.08 -33.95 -2.50
N ARG A 467 19.42 -35.09 -2.78
CA ARG A 467 19.60 -36.35 -2.03
C ARG A 467 21.06 -36.81 -2.07
N ARG A 468 21.64 -36.94 -3.26
CA ARG A 468 23.05 -37.35 -3.43
C ARG A 468 24.02 -36.40 -2.72
N GLU A 469 23.71 -35.10 -2.71
CA GLU A 469 24.48 -34.12 -1.96
C GLU A 469 24.34 -34.23 -0.43
N VAL A 470 23.15 -34.58 0.07
CA VAL A 470 22.91 -34.88 1.50
C VAL A 470 23.66 -36.16 1.91
N ASP A 471 23.55 -37.24 1.13
CA ASP A 471 24.21 -38.52 1.40
C ASP A 471 25.74 -38.39 1.44
N ARG A 472 26.31 -37.53 0.58
CA ARG A 472 27.75 -37.24 0.57
C ARG A 472 28.20 -36.50 1.83
N GLU A 473 27.49 -35.43 2.20
CA GLU A 473 27.81 -34.63 3.40
C GLU A 473 27.63 -35.48 4.67
N PHE A 474 26.59 -36.31 4.74
CA PHE A 474 26.37 -37.26 5.83
C PHE A 474 27.49 -38.32 5.90
N SER A 475 27.94 -38.83 4.74
CA SER A 475 29.10 -39.74 4.68
C SER A 475 30.41 -39.08 5.11
N GLU A 476 30.57 -37.76 4.91
CA GLU A 476 31.69 -36.98 5.42
C GLU A 476 31.57 -36.79 6.95
N VAL A 477 30.38 -36.47 7.48
CA VAL A 477 30.09 -36.42 8.94
C VAL A 477 30.45 -37.73 9.63
N VAL A 478 29.92 -38.87 9.14
CA VAL A 478 30.15 -40.20 9.73
C VAL A 478 31.63 -40.61 9.72
N LYS A 479 32.41 -40.14 8.73
CA LYS A 479 33.88 -40.30 8.73
C LYS A 479 34.53 -39.44 9.82
N THR A 480 34.14 -38.16 9.96
CA THR A 480 34.73 -37.26 10.97
C THR A 480 34.43 -37.66 12.41
N ILE A 481 33.27 -38.27 12.68
CA ILE A 481 32.90 -38.79 14.01
C ILE A 481 33.56 -40.16 14.30
N GLY A 482 34.21 -40.79 13.30
CA GLY A 482 34.88 -42.09 13.47
C GLY A 482 33.93 -43.30 13.59
N LEU A 483 32.64 -43.13 13.31
CA LEU A 483 31.63 -44.19 13.43
C LEU A 483 31.56 -45.13 12.22
N LYS A 484 32.27 -44.81 11.13
CA LYS A 484 32.23 -45.56 9.86
C LYS A 484 32.49 -47.06 10.05
N ASP A 485 33.55 -47.43 10.75
CA ASP A 485 33.96 -48.84 10.83
C ASP A 485 33.06 -49.63 11.80
N ARG A 486 32.49 -48.95 12.82
CA ARG A 486 31.47 -49.51 13.73
C ARG A 486 30.14 -49.75 13.01
N LEU A 487 29.75 -48.90 12.05
CA LEU A 487 28.59 -49.10 11.18
C LEU A 487 28.79 -50.25 10.18
N VAL A 488 30.01 -50.47 9.68
CA VAL A 488 30.34 -51.62 8.84
C VAL A 488 30.26 -52.92 9.66
N MET A 489 30.88 -52.96 10.84
CA MET A 489 30.77 -54.08 11.79
C MET A 489 29.30 -54.40 12.11
N LEU A 490 28.48 -53.40 12.43
CA LEU A 490 27.05 -53.59 12.73
C LEU A 490 26.29 -54.14 11.50
N ARG A 491 26.61 -53.69 10.28
CA ARG A 491 26.02 -54.24 9.06
C ARG A 491 26.42 -55.70 8.85
N GLU A 492 27.65 -56.08 9.13
CA GLU A 492 28.11 -57.48 9.06
C GLU A 492 27.47 -58.36 10.15
N GLU A 493 27.27 -57.84 11.37
CA GLU A 493 26.49 -58.50 12.41
C GLU A 493 25.04 -58.74 11.95
N PHE A 494 24.37 -57.72 11.39
CA PHE A 494 23.04 -57.86 10.78
C PHE A 494 23.00 -58.88 9.64
N SER A 495 24.01 -58.89 8.76
CA SER A 495 24.06 -59.80 7.59
C SER A 495 24.16 -61.28 7.99
N LYS A 496 24.54 -61.57 9.24
CA LYS A 496 24.64 -62.93 9.79
C LYS A 496 23.33 -63.41 10.43
N VAL A 497 22.35 -62.53 10.64
CA VAL A 497 21.04 -62.87 11.22
C VAL A 497 20.07 -63.28 10.11
N ASN A 498 20.20 -64.52 9.64
CA ASN A 498 19.39 -65.08 8.55
C ASN A 498 18.40 -66.15 9.06
N SER A 499 17.38 -65.73 9.80
CA SER A 499 16.15 -66.50 10.07
C SER A 499 15.03 -65.55 10.48
N GLN A 500 13.79 -65.79 10.04
CA GLN A 500 12.66 -64.87 10.22
C GLN A 500 12.20 -64.66 11.69
N ASP A 501 12.73 -65.43 12.66
CA ASP A 501 12.24 -65.53 14.05
C ASP A 501 13.15 -64.90 15.13
N GLN A 502 14.15 -64.08 14.77
CA GLN A 502 14.99 -63.34 15.75
C GLN A 502 15.03 -61.82 15.51
N LEU A 503 13.92 -61.24 15.07
CA LEU A 503 13.79 -59.79 14.80
C LEU A 503 13.85 -58.87 16.05
N VAL A 504 14.02 -59.42 17.27
CA VAL A 504 14.10 -58.63 18.52
C VAL A 504 15.18 -59.18 19.47
N HIS A 505 16.43 -59.31 19.03
CA HIS A 505 17.54 -59.55 19.96
C HIS A 505 17.87 -58.24 20.72
N PRO A 506 17.64 -58.12 22.05
CA PRO A 506 17.69 -56.82 22.75
C PRO A 506 19.05 -56.14 22.63
N ALA A 507 20.13 -56.92 22.78
CA ALA A 507 21.51 -56.45 22.64
C ALA A 507 21.84 -55.83 21.26
N LEU A 508 21.14 -56.22 20.19
CA LEU A 508 21.34 -55.60 18.86
C LEU A 508 20.60 -54.26 18.79
N LYS A 509 19.39 -54.18 19.38
CA LYS A 509 18.62 -52.95 19.51
C LYS A 509 19.37 -51.92 20.37
N ASP A 510 19.92 -52.33 21.51
CA ASP A 510 20.71 -51.47 22.40
C ASP A 510 21.98 -50.95 21.70
N LYS A 511 22.65 -51.77 20.88
CA LYS A 511 23.77 -51.33 20.02
C LYS A 511 23.34 -50.26 19.02
N ILE A 512 22.18 -50.42 18.37
CA ILE A 512 21.63 -49.44 17.41
C ILE A 512 21.24 -48.14 18.13
N GLU A 513 20.56 -48.23 19.26
CA GLU A 513 20.10 -47.09 20.06
C GLU A 513 21.30 -46.29 20.60
N LYS A 514 22.32 -46.99 21.12
CA LYS A 514 23.59 -46.36 21.53
C LYS A 514 24.34 -45.69 20.37
N LEU A 515 24.42 -46.34 19.20
CA LEU A 515 25.05 -45.73 18.01
C LEU A 515 24.25 -44.54 17.47
N ARG A 516 22.92 -44.56 17.61
CA ARG A 516 22.04 -43.44 17.27
C ARG A 516 22.29 -42.25 18.20
N ASP A 517 22.45 -42.47 19.49
CA ASP A 517 22.71 -41.41 20.46
C ASP A 517 24.13 -40.85 20.34
N GLU A 518 25.14 -41.70 20.15
CA GLU A 518 26.52 -41.28 19.82
C GLU A 518 26.55 -40.45 18.51
N LEU A 519 25.77 -40.85 17.49
CA LEU A 519 25.63 -40.09 16.25
C LEU A 519 24.90 -38.76 16.46
N ASN A 520 23.81 -38.72 17.24
CA ASN A 520 23.06 -37.50 17.54
C ASN A 520 23.90 -36.47 18.32
N GLN A 521 24.74 -36.93 19.26
CA GLN A 521 25.67 -36.08 20.00
C GLN A 521 26.84 -35.61 19.12
N GLY A 522 27.39 -36.48 18.27
CA GLY A 522 28.47 -36.12 17.36
C GLY A 522 28.04 -35.23 16.18
N LEU A 523 26.78 -35.32 15.76
CA LEU A 523 26.23 -34.56 14.64
C LEU A 523 26.37 -33.05 14.83
N SER A 524 26.03 -32.51 16.00
CA SER A 524 26.12 -31.07 16.29
C SER A 524 27.55 -30.54 16.40
N ALA A 525 28.53 -31.43 16.64
CA ALA A 525 29.95 -31.08 16.70
C ALA A 525 30.67 -31.14 15.33
N ALA A 526 30.02 -31.68 14.29
CA ALA A 526 30.62 -31.83 12.98
C ALA A 526 30.68 -30.48 12.21
N PRO A 527 31.83 -30.12 11.60
CA PRO A 527 32.02 -28.80 10.98
C PRO A 527 31.13 -28.53 9.76
N ASN A 528 30.52 -29.55 9.16
CA ASN A 528 29.57 -29.44 8.05
C ASN A 528 28.10 -29.64 8.46
N TYR A 529 27.78 -29.73 9.76
CA TYR A 529 26.42 -29.95 10.29
C TYR A 529 25.39 -28.93 9.79
N GLU A 530 25.69 -27.63 9.89
CA GLU A 530 24.76 -26.57 9.44
C GLU A 530 24.48 -26.64 7.93
N ARG A 531 25.48 -27.08 7.13
CA ARG A 531 25.31 -27.27 5.68
C ARG A 531 24.43 -28.48 5.36
N LEU A 532 24.63 -29.59 6.08
CA LEU A 532 23.82 -30.80 5.98
C LEU A 532 22.36 -30.53 6.38
N LYS A 533 22.16 -29.84 7.51
CA LYS A 533 20.85 -29.41 8.02
C LYS A 533 20.10 -28.53 7.02
N HIS A 534 20.75 -27.48 6.50
CA HIS A 534 20.17 -26.62 5.46
C HIS A 534 19.75 -27.39 4.19
N LYS A 535 20.57 -28.36 3.73
CA LYS A 535 20.21 -29.22 2.59
C LYS A 535 19.03 -30.15 2.90
N LEU A 536 18.94 -30.68 4.12
CA LEU A 536 17.85 -31.55 4.57
C LEU A 536 16.52 -30.79 4.68
N ASP A 537 16.54 -29.57 5.23
CA ASP A 537 15.37 -28.69 5.31
C ASP A 537 14.89 -28.28 3.91
N MET A 538 15.81 -27.98 2.99
CA MET A 538 15.48 -27.71 1.59
C MET A 538 14.83 -28.94 0.91
N LEU A 539 15.33 -30.15 1.16
CA LEU A 539 14.71 -31.38 0.65
C LEU A 539 13.28 -31.57 1.21
N LYS A 540 13.08 -31.25 2.50
CA LYS A 540 11.79 -31.32 3.18
C LYS A 540 10.77 -30.37 2.54
N GLU A 541 11.14 -29.10 2.29
CA GLU A 541 10.26 -28.13 1.62
C GLU A 541 10.01 -28.49 0.14
N LEU A 542 10.99 -29.02 -0.59
CA LEU A 542 10.78 -29.53 -1.95
C LEU A 542 9.83 -30.74 -1.97
N SER A 543 9.87 -31.62 -0.96
CA SER A 543 8.91 -32.73 -0.85
C SER A 543 7.48 -32.29 -0.51
N LYS A 544 7.32 -31.27 0.35
CA LYS A 544 6.02 -30.66 0.66
C LYS A 544 5.42 -29.99 -0.56
N THR A 545 6.21 -29.20 -1.29
CA THR A 545 5.74 -28.53 -2.51
C THR A 545 5.37 -29.51 -3.62
N LYS A 546 6.09 -30.64 -3.77
CA LYS A 546 5.69 -31.73 -4.66
C LYS A 546 4.32 -32.32 -4.30
N SER A 547 4.06 -32.62 -3.02
CA SER A 547 2.76 -33.21 -2.61
C SER A 547 1.59 -32.22 -2.73
N LEU A 548 1.83 -30.92 -2.48
CA LEU A 548 0.89 -29.83 -2.76
C LEU A 548 0.59 -29.71 -4.27
N ALA A 549 1.61 -29.76 -5.13
CA ALA A 549 1.42 -29.75 -6.57
C ALA A 549 0.64 -30.97 -7.08
N GLU A 550 0.86 -32.15 -6.49
CA GLU A 550 0.11 -33.37 -6.82
C GLU A 550 -1.36 -33.30 -6.37
N LYS A 551 -1.66 -32.71 -5.20
CA LYS A 551 -3.05 -32.42 -4.78
C LYS A 551 -3.75 -31.41 -5.70
N ASN A 552 -3.08 -30.32 -6.05
CA ASN A 552 -3.66 -29.27 -6.92
C ASN A 552 -3.97 -29.77 -8.33
N ASN A 553 -3.17 -30.70 -8.89
CA ASN A 553 -3.46 -31.29 -10.20
C ASN A 553 -4.74 -32.16 -10.18
N LYS A 554 -5.00 -32.91 -9.10
CA LYS A 554 -6.26 -33.68 -8.98
C LYS A 554 -7.48 -32.77 -8.89
N ALA A 555 -7.40 -31.69 -8.11
CA ALA A 555 -8.47 -30.70 -8.03
C ALA A 555 -8.72 -29.97 -9.36
N ALA A 556 -7.67 -29.68 -10.13
CA ALA A 556 -7.78 -29.07 -11.45
C ALA A 556 -8.48 -29.99 -12.48
N ALA A 557 -8.14 -31.28 -12.49
CA ALA A 557 -8.80 -32.27 -13.36
C ALA A 557 -10.29 -32.44 -13.01
N LEU A 558 -10.64 -32.54 -11.73
CA LEU A 558 -12.03 -32.63 -11.28
C LEU A 558 -12.83 -31.37 -11.70
N LYS A 559 -12.23 -30.19 -11.56
CA LYS A 559 -12.84 -28.91 -11.95
C LYS A 559 -13.05 -28.80 -13.48
N GLN A 560 -12.17 -29.37 -14.28
CA GLN A 560 -12.35 -29.46 -15.73
C GLN A 560 -13.52 -30.37 -16.10
N GLU A 561 -13.65 -31.53 -15.44
CA GLU A 561 -14.74 -32.48 -15.71
C GLU A 561 -16.12 -31.96 -15.26
N ILE A 562 -16.19 -31.29 -14.11
CA ILE A 562 -17.39 -30.56 -13.65
C ILE A 562 -17.79 -29.48 -14.66
N ASN A 563 -16.85 -28.66 -15.13
CA ASN A 563 -17.12 -27.65 -16.16
C ASN A 563 -17.57 -28.27 -17.50
N ARG A 564 -17.01 -29.43 -17.88
CA ARG A 564 -17.40 -30.18 -19.08
C ARG A 564 -18.86 -30.61 -18.99
N LYS A 565 -19.28 -31.21 -17.87
CA LYS A 565 -20.67 -31.64 -17.64
C LYS A 565 -21.66 -30.48 -17.51
N PHE A 566 -21.28 -29.40 -16.84
CA PHE A 566 -22.08 -28.16 -16.82
C PHE A 566 -22.32 -27.63 -18.23
N THR A 567 -21.27 -27.60 -19.05
CA THR A 567 -21.34 -27.19 -20.46
C THR A 567 -22.19 -28.14 -21.30
N GLU A 568 -22.18 -29.45 -21.02
CA GLU A 568 -23.00 -30.46 -21.68
C GLU A 568 -24.50 -30.23 -21.42
N VAL A 569 -24.90 -30.04 -20.15
CA VAL A 569 -26.30 -29.78 -19.75
C VAL A 569 -26.79 -28.44 -20.30
N THR A 570 -26.04 -27.35 -20.11
CA THR A 570 -26.45 -26.02 -20.61
C THR A 570 -26.52 -25.96 -22.15
N ASN A 571 -25.86 -26.88 -22.87
CA ASN A 571 -25.90 -26.92 -24.32
C ASN A 571 -27.02 -27.77 -24.93
N ARG A 572 -27.83 -28.49 -24.13
CA ARG A 572 -28.98 -29.27 -24.62
C ARG A 572 -29.99 -28.37 -25.35
N SER A 573 -30.61 -28.91 -26.40
CA SER A 573 -31.46 -28.15 -27.32
C SER A 573 -32.72 -27.61 -26.65
N ASP A 574 -33.36 -28.41 -25.81
CA ASP A 574 -34.56 -28.08 -25.06
C ASP A 574 -34.31 -26.98 -24.00
N ILE A 575 -33.19 -27.06 -23.26
CA ILE A 575 -32.79 -26.02 -22.30
C ILE A 575 -32.48 -24.70 -23.04
N LYS A 576 -31.79 -24.76 -24.19
CA LYS A 576 -31.54 -23.58 -25.04
C LYS A 576 -32.81 -22.97 -25.61
N GLU A 577 -33.80 -23.78 -25.99
CA GLU A 577 -35.08 -23.29 -26.49
C GLU A 577 -35.90 -22.64 -25.38
N LYS A 578 -35.98 -23.26 -24.18
CA LYS A 578 -36.56 -22.63 -22.98
C LYS A 578 -35.90 -21.28 -22.68
N PHE A 579 -34.57 -21.20 -22.75
CA PHE A 579 -33.82 -19.97 -22.46
C PHE A 579 -34.02 -18.89 -23.53
N ARG A 580 -34.10 -19.26 -24.82
CA ARG A 580 -34.40 -18.33 -25.93
C ARG A 580 -35.82 -17.76 -25.84
N ALA A 581 -36.80 -18.61 -25.55
CA ALA A 581 -38.19 -18.17 -25.36
C ALA A 581 -38.31 -17.19 -24.18
N LEU A 582 -37.70 -17.55 -23.04
CA LEU A 582 -37.68 -16.71 -21.85
C LEU A 582 -36.97 -15.37 -22.08
N LYS A 583 -35.84 -15.37 -22.82
CA LYS A 583 -35.11 -14.15 -23.18
C LYS A 583 -35.93 -13.24 -24.11
N ALA A 584 -36.63 -13.81 -25.09
CA ALA A 584 -37.52 -13.03 -25.96
C ALA A 584 -38.70 -12.41 -25.18
N GLU A 585 -39.32 -13.15 -24.24
CA GLU A 585 -40.35 -12.59 -23.36
C GLU A 585 -39.81 -11.45 -22.47
N ILE A 586 -38.58 -11.57 -21.94
CA ILE A 586 -37.93 -10.51 -21.15
C ILE A 586 -37.61 -9.28 -22.01
N GLU A 587 -37.07 -9.45 -23.21
CA GLU A 587 -36.76 -8.34 -24.13
C GLU A 587 -38.02 -7.56 -24.55
N ILE A 588 -39.16 -8.25 -24.73
CA ILE A 588 -40.46 -7.62 -25.00
C ILE A 588 -40.97 -6.81 -23.78
N SER A 589 -40.64 -7.22 -22.55
CA SER A 589 -41.07 -6.53 -21.33
C SER A 589 -40.35 -5.21 -21.04
N GLY A 590 -39.18 -4.96 -21.67
CA GLY A 590 -38.38 -3.75 -21.46
C GLY A 590 -37.72 -3.60 -20.09
N ALA A 591 -37.79 -4.62 -19.23
CA ALA A 591 -37.26 -4.61 -17.87
C ALA A 591 -35.72 -4.51 -17.83
N SER A 592 -35.19 -3.54 -17.07
CA SER A 592 -33.74 -3.36 -16.90
C SER A 592 -33.11 -4.24 -15.82
N THR A 593 -33.89 -4.70 -14.85
CA THR A 593 -33.45 -5.55 -13.74
C THR A 593 -34.47 -6.64 -13.41
N VAL A 594 -34.04 -7.68 -12.68
CA VAL A 594 -34.90 -8.78 -12.23
C VAL A 594 -35.98 -8.32 -11.22
N MET A 595 -35.91 -7.08 -10.72
CA MET A 595 -36.95 -6.46 -9.89
C MET A 595 -38.02 -5.71 -10.69
N ASP A 596 -37.77 -5.41 -11.97
CA ASP A 596 -38.70 -4.72 -12.86
C ASP A 596 -39.59 -5.71 -13.65
N LEU A 597 -39.39 -7.02 -13.48
CA LEU A 597 -40.13 -8.08 -14.16
C LEU A 597 -41.50 -8.33 -13.51
N ASP A 598 -42.51 -8.52 -14.36
CA ASP A 598 -43.84 -8.99 -13.94
C ASP A 598 -43.76 -10.33 -13.17
N TYR A 599 -44.69 -10.52 -12.24
CA TYR A 599 -44.78 -11.68 -11.37
C TYR A 599 -44.82 -13.00 -12.17
N GLY A 600 -45.60 -13.05 -13.27
CA GLY A 600 -45.71 -14.24 -14.11
C GLY A 600 -44.40 -14.59 -14.83
N LEU A 601 -43.64 -13.58 -15.27
CA LEU A 601 -42.31 -13.79 -15.87
C LEU A 601 -41.30 -14.26 -14.83
N ARG A 602 -41.30 -13.65 -13.64
CA ARG A 602 -40.43 -14.04 -12.52
C ARG A 602 -40.67 -15.50 -12.10
N GLU A 603 -41.91 -15.97 -12.11
CA GLU A 603 -42.22 -17.38 -11.84
C GLU A 603 -41.71 -18.33 -12.94
N LYS A 604 -41.87 -17.97 -14.22
CA LYS A 604 -41.27 -18.72 -15.35
C LYS A 604 -39.75 -18.82 -15.22
N VAL A 605 -39.05 -17.73 -14.89
CA VAL A 605 -37.60 -17.71 -14.65
C VAL A 605 -37.22 -18.69 -13.53
N MET A 606 -37.93 -18.66 -12.41
CA MET A 606 -37.69 -19.56 -11.28
C MET A 606 -38.00 -21.03 -11.60
N LYS A 607 -38.94 -21.30 -12.51
CA LYS A 607 -39.23 -22.66 -12.99
C LYS A 607 -38.10 -23.19 -13.87
N VAL A 608 -37.67 -22.44 -14.89
CA VAL A 608 -36.55 -22.84 -15.77
C VAL A 608 -35.26 -23.02 -14.97
N LYS A 609 -35.02 -22.19 -13.95
CA LYS A 609 -33.89 -22.35 -13.03
C LYS A 609 -33.93 -23.70 -12.29
N ARG A 610 -35.08 -24.09 -11.74
CA ARG A 610 -35.26 -25.38 -11.04
C ARG A 610 -35.09 -26.58 -11.96
N ASP A 611 -35.58 -26.52 -13.20
CA ASP A 611 -35.36 -27.58 -14.20
C ASP A 611 -33.85 -27.81 -14.44
N ILE A 612 -33.08 -26.73 -14.62
CA ILE A 612 -31.63 -26.79 -14.85
C ILE A 612 -30.86 -27.28 -13.60
N GLU A 613 -31.27 -26.84 -12.41
CA GLU A 613 -30.68 -27.30 -11.14
C GLU A 613 -30.84 -28.82 -10.96
N LEU A 614 -32.00 -29.40 -11.31
CA LEU A 614 -32.22 -30.84 -11.25
C LEU A 614 -31.35 -31.62 -12.26
N GLU A 615 -31.28 -31.19 -13.52
CA GLU A 615 -30.45 -31.86 -14.52
C GLU A 615 -28.95 -31.79 -14.21
N LEU A 616 -28.48 -30.71 -13.59
CA LEU A 616 -27.09 -30.61 -13.13
C LEU A 616 -26.80 -31.56 -11.96
N VAL A 617 -27.74 -31.72 -11.02
CA VAL A 617 -27.60 -32.67 -9.90
C VAL A 617 -27.49 -34.10 -10.42
N ASP A 618 -28.33 -34.51 -11.36
CA ASP A 618 -28.28 -35.85 -11.93
C ASP A 618 -27.00 -36.06 -12.78
N ALA A 619 -26.56 -35.04 -13.51
CA ALA A 619 -25.31 -35.07 -14.27
C ALA A 619 -24.05 -35.15 -13.39
N PHE A 620 -24.09 -34.61 -12.17
CA PHE A 620 -22.97 -34.68 -11.21
C PHE A 620 -23.00 -35.96 -10.36
N LYS A 621 -24.18 -36.48 -9.99
CA LYS A 621 -24.30 -37.81 -9.37
C LYS A 621 -23.75 -38.93 -10.27
N ALA A 622 -23.88 -38.78 -11.58
CA ALA A 622 -23.28 -39.69 -12.56
C ALA A 622 -21.72 -39.65 -12.61
N LEU A 623 -21.06 -38.81 -11.81
CA LEU A 623 -19.60 -38.76 -11.64
C LEU A 623 -19.11 -39.33 -10.29
N ASP A 624 -19.94 -40.09 -9.56
CA ASP A 624 -19.68 -40.53 -8.17
C ASP A 624 -19.37 -39.36 -7.20
N LEU A 625 -19.87 -38.15 -7.51
CA LEU A 625 -19.82 -37.00 -6.62
C LEU A 625 -21.07 -37.02 -5.72
N ASP A 626 -20.86 -36.97 -4.41
CA ASP A 626 -21.97 -36.86 -3.45
C ASP A 626 -22.49 -35.42 -3.43
N VAL A 627 -23.65 -35.21 -4.06
CA VAL A 627 -24.23 -33.87 -4.26
C VAL A 627 -25.34 -33.65 -3.24
N GLU A 628 -24.99 -33.03 -2.11
CA GLU A 628 -25.98 -32.39 -1.24
C GLU A 628 -26.68 -31.26 -2.00
N VAL A 629 -27.91 -31.53 -2.43
CA VAL A 629 -28.83 -30.48 -2.87
C VAL A 629 -29.24 -29.69 -1.65
N VAL A 630 -28.50 -28.63 -1.34
CA VAL A 630 -28.97 -27.58 -0.43
C VAL A 630 -30.29 -27.09 -0.99
N LYS A 631 -31.40 -27.51 -0.38
CA LYS A 631 -32.74 -27.04 -0.74
C LYS A 631 -32.69 -25.53 -0.79
N SER A 632 -33.04 -24.95 -1.94
CA SER A 632 -33.16 -23.50 -2.06
C SER A 632 -34.07 -23.01 -0.93
N LYS A 633 -33.59 -22.00 -0.18
CA LYS A 633 -34.34 -21.33 0.91
C LYS A 633 -35.58 -20.67 0.32
N ALA A 634 -36.62 -21.48 0.15
CA ALA A 634 -37.88 -21.14 -0.49
C ALA A 634 -39.06 -21.98 0.05
N LYS A 635 -38.81 -22.92 0.98
CA LYS A 635 -39.86 -23.67 1.69
C LYS A 635 -39.67 -23.79 3.21
N GLU A 636 -38.60 -23.20 3.76
CA GLU A 636 -38.45 -22.92 5.20
C GLU A 636 -38.66 -21.43 5.53
N LEU A 637 -38.78 -20.57 4.50
CA LEU A 637 -39.06 -19.13 4.68
C LEU A 637 -40.50 -18.85 5.17
N SER A 638 -41.46 -19.77 5.00
CA SER A 638 -42.83 -19.55 5.49
C SER A 638 -43.00 -19.66 7.01
N GLU A 639 -42.00 -20.20 7.73
CA GLU A 639 -42.04 -20.33 9.20
C GLU A 639 -40.85 -19.66 9.90
N GLN A 640 -39.80 -19.25 9.17
CA GLN A 640 -38.68 -18.47 9.72
C GLN A 640 -38.74 -16.97 9.40
N GLU A 641 -39.42 -16.53 8.32
CA GLU A 641 -39.59 -15.08 8.08
C GLU A 641 -40.55 -14.42 9.07
N THR A 642 -41.51 -15.17 9.65
CA THR A 642 -42.38 -14.68 10.73
C THR A 642 -41.54 -14.24 11.93
N SER A 643 -40.68 -15.12 12.47
CA SER A 643 -39.83 -14.82 13.64
C SER A 643 -38.94 -13.58 13.45
N PHE A 644 -38.25 -13.45 12.31
CA PHE A 644 -37.34 -12.31 12.07
C PHE A 644 -38.07 -11.03 11.63
N SER A 645 -39.24 -11.13 10.98
CA SER A 645 -40.07 -9.96 10.68
C SER A 645 -40.77 -9.44 11.93
N ASP A 646 -41.30 -10.30 12.80
CA ASP A 646 -41.89 -9.93 14.09
C ASP A 646 -40.87 -9.20 14.98
N VAL A 647 -39.63 -9.70 15.10
CA VAL A 647 -38.57 -9.00 15.85
C VAL A 647 -38.26 -7.63 15.22
N LYS A 648 -38.25 -7.53 13.89
CA LYS A 648 -37.97 -6.26 13.19
C LYS A 648 -39.12 -5.25 13.31
N VAL A 649 -40.37 -5.72 13.35
CA VAL A 649 -41.57 -4.91 13.64
C VAL A 649 -41.53 -4.42 15.08
N LYS A 650 -41.29 -5.29 16.06
CA LYS A 650 -41.14 -4.92 17.48
C LYS A 650 -40.00 -3.91 17.72
N ILE A 651 -38.88 -4.01 16.99
CA ILE A 651 -37.80 -3.00 17.02
C ILE A 651 -38.30 -1.65 16.47
N GLY A 652 -39.10 -1.66 15.40
CA GLY A 652 -39.72 -0.46 14.84
C GLY A 652 -40.69 0.21 15.82
N GLU A 653 -41.58 -0.58 16.43
CA GLU A 653 -42.54 -0.13 17.45
C GLU A 653 -41.83 0.47 18.67
N LEU A 654 -40.81 -0.22 19.20
CA LEU A 654 -40.02 0.29 20.33
C LEU A 654 -39.29 1.60 19.97
N ASN A 655 -38.79 1.76 18.74
CA ASN A 655 -38.14 3.00 18.31
C ASN A 655 -39.11 4.18 18.19
N GLU A 656 -40.33 3.96 17.71
CA GLU A 656 -41.36 5.00 17.69
C GLU A 656 -41.90 5.30 19.12
N GLU A 657 -42.02 4.30 20.00
CA GLU A 657 -42.38 4.50 21.41
C GLU A 657 -41.28 5.27 22.19
N ILE A 658 -39.99 5.00 21.93
CA ILE A 658 -38.85 5.80 22.44
C ILE A 658 -38.97 7.25 21.97
N LYS A 659 -39.28 7.46 20.69
CA LYS A 659 -39.37 8.78 20.04
C LYS A 659 -40.56 9.58 20.56
N GLU A 660 -41.73 8.96 20.73
CA GLU A 660 -42.91 9.56 21.34
C GLU A 660 -42.67 9.86 22.83
N GLY A 661 -41.99 8.97 23.56
CA GLY A 661 -41.55 9.21 24.94
C GLY A 661 -40.63 10.44 25.04
N ILE A 662 -39.62 10.53 24.17
CA ILE A 662 -38.72 11.71 24.08
C ILE A 662 -39.53 12.98 23.73
N GLU A 663 -40.47 12.91 22.79
CA GLU A 663 -41.26 14.07 22.39
C GLU A 663 -42.21 14.54 23.50
N ASN A 664 -42.81 13.63 24.27
CA ASN A 664 -43.63 13.95 25.44
C ASN A 664 -42.80 14.55 26.59
N VAL A 665 -41.57 14.09 26.78
CA VAL A 665 -40.62 14.66 27.76
C VAL A 665 -40.20 16.08 27.36
N ILE A 666 -39.96 16.33 26.07
CA ILE A 666 -39.70 17.67 25.51
C ILE A 666 -40.93 18.58 25.63
N LYS A 667 -42.14 18.04 25.54
CA LYS A 667 -43.42 18.77 25.72
C LYS A 667 -43.81 18.99 27.19
N SER A 668 -43.18 18.31 28.15
CA SER A 668 -43.46 18.52 29.57
C SER A 668 -43.18 19.97 29.99
N SER A 669 -44.13 20.60 30.68
CA SER A 669 -44.03 22.02 31.06
C SER A 669 -42.80 22.30 31.91
N ASP A 670 -42.56 21.48 32.93
CA ASP A 670 -41.43 21.62 33.85
C ASP A 670 -40.05 21.65 33.15
N LEU A 671 -39.81 20.80 32.13
CA LEU A 671 -38.55 20.81 31.40
C LEU A 671 -38.45 22.01 30.45
N LYS A 672 -39.56 22.37 29.80
CA LYS A 672 -39.64 23.54 28.91
C LYS A 672 -39.38 24.84 29.66
N ASP A 673 -40.00 25.01 30.82
CA ASP A 673 -39.87 26.18 31.69
C ASP A 673 -38.43 26.30 32.23
N LYS A 674 -37.80 25.18 32.63
CA LYS A 674 -36.39 25.12 33.03
C LYS A 674 -35.43 25.51 31.90
N ILE A 675 -35.70 25.07 30.66
CA ILE A 675 -34.92 25.45 29.47
C ILE A 675 -35.10 26.94 29.14
N GLU A 676 -36.28 27.50 29.33
CA GLU A 676 -36.56 28.93 29.11
C GLU A 676 -35.90 29.81 30.19
N LEU A 677 -35.94 29.39 31.45
CA LEU A 677 -35.16 29.96 32.56
C LEU A 677 -33.64 29.92 32.29
N LEU A 678 -33.11 28.81 31.78
CA LEU A 678 -31.71 28.69 31.39
C LEU A 678 -31.35 29.67 30.26
N LYS A 679 -32.20 29.81 29.24
CA LYS A 679 -32.00 30.79 28.16
C LYS A 679 -32.00 32.23 28.69
N LEU A 680 -32.91 32.57 29.60
CA LEU A 680 -32.98 33.88 30.25
C LEU A 680 -31.73 34.19 31.10
N GLU A 681 -31.23 33.22 31.87
CA GLU A 681 -30.06 33.43 32.72
C GLU A 681 -28.76 33.50 31.89
N VAL A 682 -28.64 32.71 30.81
CA VAL A 682 -27.54 32.80 29.84
C VAL A 682 -27.56 34.14 29.09
N ALA A 683 -28.75 34.65 28.72
CA ALA A 683 -28.89 35.97 28.10
C ALA A 683 -28.46 37.10 29.04
N LYS A 684 -28.81 37.02 30.33
CA LYS A 684 -28.35 37.97 31.37
C LYS A 684 -26.85 37.90 31.66
N ALA A 685 -26.23 36.73 31.50
CA ALA A 685 -24.82 36.51 31.85
C ALA A 685 -23.80 37.10 30.85
N GLY A 686 -24.22 37.39 29.61
CA GLY A 686 -23.38 38.01 28.59
C GLY A 686 -22.13 37.19 28.20
N LYS A 687 -21.13 37.84 27.59
CA LYS A 687 -19.90 37.18 27.12
C LYS A 687 -18.90 36.83 28.23
N THR A 688 -19.07 37.35 29.44
CA THR A 688 -18.18 37.10 30.60
C THR A 688 -19.00 36.95 31.88
N PRO A 689 -19.53 35.75 32.18
CA PRO A 689 -20.40 35.52 33.34
C PRO A 689 -19.68 35.71 34.68
N GLY A 690 -20.32 36.45 35.59
CA GLY A 690 -19.90 36.52 36.99
C GLY A 690 -20.08 35.18 37.73
N PRO A 691 -19.40 34.98 38.88
CA PRO A 691 -19.39 33.69 39.59
C PRO A 691 -20.79 33.21 40.02
N VAL A 692 -21.68 34.14 40.42
CA VAL A 692 -23.06 33.82 40.81
C VAL A 692 -23.86 33.25 39.63
N SER A 693 -23.79 33.90 38.46
CA SER A 693 -24.49 33.44 37.24
C SER A 693 -23.94 32.09 36.75
N LYS A 694 -22.63 31.84 36.85
CA LYS A 694 -22.04 30.53 36.51
C LYS A 694 -22.62 29.41 37.38
N ASN A 695 -22.70 29.62 38.69
CA ASN A 695 -23.26 28.63 39.60
C ASN A 695 -24.75 28.36 39.33
N ARG A 696 -25.51 29.42 38.98
CA ARG A 696 -26.94 29.30 38.65
C ARG A 696 -27.20 28.57 37.33
N ILE A 697 -26.39 28.84 36.31
CA ILE A 697 -26.40 28.11 35.02
C ILE A 697 -26.06 26.63 35.25
N ALA A 698 -24.98 26.33 35.99
CA ALA A 698 -24.57 24.95 36.28
C ALA A 698 -25.64 24.16 37.07
N ALA A 699 -26.34 24.80 38.01
CA ALA A 699 -27.44 24.18 38.75
C ALA A 699 -28.64 23.85 37.85
N LEU A 700 -29.04 24.77 36.96
CA LEU A 700 -30.11 24.53 35.99
C LEU A 700 -29.74 23.43 34.98
N GLU A 701 -28.49 23.39 34.50
CA GLU A 701 -28.00 22.29 33.66
C GLU A 701 -28.06 20.93 34.36
N GLN A 702 -27.72 20.85 35.66
CA GLN A 702 -27.82 19.60 36.42
C GLN A 702 -29.27 19.18 36.62
N GLN A 703 -30.19 20.10 36.92
CA GLN A 703 -31.62 19.80 37.06
C GLN A 703 -32.22 19.30 35.75
N ILE A 704 -31.89 19.91 34.61
CA ILE A 704 -32.30 19.45 33.28
C ILE A 704 -31.76 18.04 32.99
N LYS A 705 -30.48 17.77 33.32
CA LYS A 705 -29.88 16.43 33.18
C LYS A 705 -30.56 15.38 34.07
N GLN A 706 -30.93 15.73 35.30
CA GLN A 706 -31.66 14.83 36.21
C GLN A 706 -33.09 14.55 35.73
N SER A 707 -33.84 15.56 35.28
CA SER A 707 -35.18 15.38 34.70
C SER A 707 -35.15 14.51 33.44
N LEU A 708 -34.15 14.69 32.56
CA LEU A 708 -33.96 13.83 31.38
C LEU A 708 -33.57 12.39 31.75
N ALA A 709 -32.71 12.20 32.75
CA ALA A 709 -32.34 10.87 33.23
C ALA A 709 -33.54 10.11 33.83
N GLY A 710 -34.32 10.77 34.69
CA GLY A 710 -35.53 10.18 35.29
C GLY A 710 -36.61 9.82 34.27
N ALA A 711 -36.71 10.58 33.17
CA ALA A 711 -37.61 10.24 32.06
C ALA A 711 -37.16 8.99 31.28
N LEU A 712 -35.84 8.84 31.05
CA LEU A 712 -35.25 7.68 30.38
C LEU A 712 -35.27 6.41 31.26
N ASP A 713 -35.33 6.55 32.58
CA ASP A 713 -35.51 5.45 33.54
C ASP A 713 -37.00 5.09 33.80
N SER A 714 -37.94 5.60 32.99
CA SER A 714 -39.33 5.16 33.05
C SER A 714 -39.45 3.66 32.77
N SER A 715 -40.02 2.92 33.72
CA SER A 715 -39.84 1.48 33.89
C SER A 715 -40.19 0.62 32.66
N ASN A 716 -41.19 1.03 31.88
CA ASN A 716 -41.69 0.28 30.72
C ASN A 716 -40.66 0.12 29.59
N LEU A 717 -39.86 1.16 29.29
CA LEU A 717 -38.96 1.16 28.13
C LEU A 717 -37.73 0.28 28.34
N LYS A 718 -37.17 0.32 29.55
CA LYS A 718 -35.98 -0.45 29.95
C LYS A 718 -36.28 -1.96 30.00
N GLU A 719 -37.44 -2.32 30.52
CA GLU A 719 -37.91 -3.70 30.58
C GLU A 719 -38.24 -4.27 29.19
N LYS A 720 -38.92 -3.49 28.32
CA LYS A 720 -39.13 -3.85 26.91
C LYS A 720 -37.81 -4.05 26.15
N HIS A 721 -36.81 -3.20 26.38
CA HIS A 721 -35.50 -3.30 25.73
C HIS A 721 -34.74 -4.57 26.12
N GLU A 722 -34.63 -4.89 27.42
CA GLU A 722 -33.97 -6.13 27.86
C GLU A 722 -34.76 -7.39 27.43
N LYS A 723 -36.10 -7.32 27.38
CA LYS A 723 -36.94 -8.41 26.84
C LYS A 723 -36.68 -8.65 25.34
N LEU A 724 -36.58 -7.59 24.54
CA LEU A 724 -36.20 -7.70 23.12
C LEU A 724 -34.80 -8.28 22.93
N LYS A 725 -33.85 -7.82 23.75
CA LYS A 725 -32.45 -8.26 23.72
C LYS A 725 -32.32 -9.75 24.05
N ALA A 726 -33.09 -10.25 25.03
CA ALA A 726 -33.19 -11.67 25.32
C ALA A 726 -33.84 -12.47 24.17
N GLU A 727 -34.88 -11.91 23.52
CA GLU A 727 -35.52 -12.51 22.34
C GLU A 727 -34.52 -12.63 21.18
N ILE A 728 -33.78 -11.56 20.88
CA ILE A 728 -32.73 -11.51 19.83
C ILE A 728 -31.59 -12.50 20.11
N SER A 729 -31.06 -12.58 21.33
CA SER A 729 -30.00 -13.55 21.67
C SER A 729 -30.47 -14.99 21.44
N LYS A 730 -31.72 -15.30 21.80
CA LYS A 730 -32.32 -16.62 21.59
C LYS A 730 -32.49 -16.94 20.10
N THR A 731 -32.82 -15.95 19.27
CA THR A 731 -32.85 -16.12 17.80
C THR A 731 -31.45 -16.36 17.23
N ILE A 732 -30.42 -15.66 17.72
CA ILE A 732 -29.02 -15.82 17.30
C ILE A 732 -28.47 -17.21 17.68
N GLU A 733 -28.75 -17.70 18.89
CA GLU A 733 -28.32 -19.05 19.33
C GLU A 733 -28.97 -20.18 18.52
N SER A 734 -30.17 -19.97 17.97
CA SER A 734 -30.83 -20.92 17.08
C SER A 734 -30.34 -20.89 15.62
N SER A 735 -29.61 -19.85 15.21
CA SER A 735 -28.94 -19.77 13.92
C SER A 735 -27.46 -20.19 14.06
N GLY A 736 -27.16 -21.45 13.72
CA GLY A 736 -25.82 -22.05 13.90
C GLY A 736 -24.66 -21.16 13.43
N GLY A 737 -23.75 -20.84 14.36
CA GLY A 737 -22.82 -19.74 14.22
C GLY A 737 -21.60 -19.99 13.32
N LEU A 738 -21.21 -18.94 12.60
CA LEU A 738 -19.90 -18.77 11.97
C LEU A 738 -19.47 -17.30 12.09
N ASP A 739 -19.05 -16.88 13.29
CA ASP A 739 -18.25 -15.66 13.45
C ASP A 739 -17.35 -15.76 14.69
N GLY A 740 -16.05 -15.94 14.45
CA GLY A 740 -15.05 -16.23 15.48
C GLY A 740 -14.22 -15.02 15.87
N SER A 741 -14.76 -14.11 16.68
CA SER A 741 -13.93 -13.17 17.44
C SER A 741 -14.60 -12.66 18.72
N LEU A 742 -13.84 -12.70 19.82
CA LEU A 742 -14.09 -12.18 21.18
C LEU A 742 -14.65 -13.19 22.21
N ASN A 743 -13.76 -14.01 22.76
CA ASN A 743 -13.52 -14.08 24.20
C ASN A 743 -12.13 -14.67 24.51
N GLY A 744 -11.54 -14.30 25.65
CA GLY A 744 -10.08 -14.42 25.90
C GLY A 744 -9.62 -15.64 26.72
N GLN A 745 -8.30 -15.87 26.65
CA GLN A 745 -7.41 -16.58 27.58
C GLN A 745 -8.05 -17.44 28.70
N TYR A 746 -7.86 -18.76 28.67
CA TYR A 746 -6.79 -19.47 29.43
C TYR A 746 -6.86 -21.01 29.26
N LEU A 747 -5.66 -21.64 29.27
CA LEU A 747 -5.34 -23.04 29.64
C LEU A 747 -5.68 -24.27 28.76
N ARG A 748 -4.57 -25.00 28.49
CA ARG A 748 -4.35 -26.45 28.36
C ARG A 748 -4.17 -27.12 26.98
N GLU A 749 -3.13 -27.95 26.98
CA GLU A 749 -2.81 -29.05 26.06
C GLU A 749 -4.02 -30.00 25.94
N ASP A 750 -4.28 -30.62 24.79
CA ASP A 750 -3.54 -31.81 24.35
C ASP A 750 -3.65 -32.08 22.84
N GLY A 751 -2.82 -32.98 22.31
CA GLY A 751 -2.80 -33.33 20.89
C GLY A 751 -3.73 -34.48 20.50
N SER A 752 -4.45 -34.35 19.38
CA SER A 752 -4.77 -35.50 18.52
C SER A 752 -4.95 -35.06 17.06
N SER A 753 -4.54 -35.91 16.13
CA SER A 753 -4.68 -35.67 14.69
C SER A 753 -5.90 -36.42 14.15
N THR A 754 -6.84 -35.71 13.52
CA THR A 754 -7.86 -36.30 12.65
C THR A 754 -7.79 -35.66 11.27
N TYR A 755 -7.79 -36.50 10.24
CA TYR A 755 -7.74 -36.07 8.84
C TYR A 755 -9.13 -35.58 8.43
N ALA A 756 -9.21 -34.35 7.91
CA ALA A 756 -10.41 -33.82 7.27
C ALA A 756 -10.23 -33.81 5.74
N GLU A 757 -11.23 -34.31 5.02
CA GLU A 757 -11.25 -34.33 3.56
C GLU A 757 -11.54 -32.93 2.95
N PRO A 758 -11.08 -32.65 1.72
CA PRO A 758 -11.21 -31.33 1.12
C PRO A 758 -12.65 -31.04 0.66
N ARG A 759 -13.41 -30.29 1.45
CA ARG A 759 -14.66 -29.65 1.02
C ARG A 759 -14.39 -28.56 -0.03
N VAL A 760 -15.27 -28.45 -1.03
CA VAL A 760 -15.27 -27.39 -2.04
C VAL A 760 -16.62 -26.70 -2.02
N GLU A 761 -16.66 -25.46 -1.54
CA GLU A 761 -17.87 -24.64 -1.57
C GLU A 761 -18.00 -23.92 -2.92
N ILE A 762 -19.15 -24.10 -3.59
CA ILE A 762 -19.47 -23.39 -4.84
C ILE A 762 -20.52 -22.31 -4.52
N GLY A 763 -20.03 -21.11 -4.19
CA GLY A 763 -20.90 -19.94 -4.01
C GLY A 763 -21.45 -19.42 -5.34
N ALA A 764 -22.76 -19.51 -5.54
CA ALA A 764 -23.45 -19.00 -6.72
C ALA A 764 -23.59 -17.46 -6.70
N ASN A 765 -22.47 -16.75 -6.82
CA ASN A 765 -22.39 -15.31 -7.07
C ASN A 765 -21.55 -15.02 -8.33
N SER A 766 -21.83 -15.72 -9.42
CA SER A 766 -21.54 -15.24 -10.77
C SER A 766 -22.79 -14.54 -11.28
N THR A 767 -22.74 -13.21 -11.43
CA THR A 767 -23.80 -12.45 -12.09
C THR A 767 -23.95 -12.93 -13.53
N PHE A 768 -25.12 -13.50 -13.83
CA PHE A 768 -25.54 -13.77 -15.20
C PHE A 768 -25.69 -12.43 -15.94
N ALA A 769 -25.11 -12.36 -17.14
CA ALA A 769 -25.16 -11.23 -18.06
C ALA A 769 -25.89 -11.65 -19.35
#